data_AF-A0AA43HKC4-F1
#
_entry.id   AF-A0AA43HKC4-F1
#
_cell.length_a   1.000
_cell.length_b   1.000
_cell.length_c   1.000
_cell.angle_alpha   90.00
_cell.angle_beta   90.00
_cell.angle_gamma   90.00
#
_symmetry.space_group_name_H-M   'P 1'
#
loop_
_entity.id
_entity.type
_entity.pdbx_description
1 polymer ?
#
loop_
_entity_poly.entity_id
_entity_poly.type
_entity_poly.pdbx_seq_one_letter_code
_entity_poly.pdbx_strand_id
1 'polypeptide(L)'
;MNGDNGTSAPHNAQLRALLFTDLCDSLQLVERIGDVAAAEFFQQHDRLVLGLQQHWNGQLIDRSDGLFVLFERPIDGIGFAISYQNAVDAMGHERGIVLRARAGLHVGDVLLWDNSAEAVAHGAKPVEVEGLAKPMAARLMQLAWPGQVLLSSAAEQMARRAGSELPWTADELRWKDHGLWRFKGIGERQQVFEVGIRGRAPLRRPRSGDKAWRDLPLWRRPAALFTEATLAVVLAVVMWTLLRPAPAIAFAERDWVILAAVSNSTAYPQLDSSLEQALYISLGQSRFVNILSELKVRDTLQLMQRPANARLDRALAIEVALRDGARAVLMPTVLELNGKVRVGVEVVDPRTGQTVYTHFADGNGLDSILASTDTVVKALRSDLGEALHDVSREQKPLPTVATANLDALHAYAKGSDALAQERFDEALLFFQQATRLDPQFTFAYIGQMRLQYAMGNVSAAGELYRQAVSGRTRLSARDQLYLDAWGADFSGAPPQRSAEKWRMLTQLYPDDPAGWMNHAMALFAYGDYDGALADMMPLLERHQTHRALVLSFVGRTQLARGEVKAAVAAFKEAGALPNWHGDMLEAVALLLDGEAQKAHERSEAITSRGLGARMEYSGLLALQGRANDAAAEMTQAVAQCGEVPELCDILALQSLAWTAQAGGSGSRLQYARLLDRTLAAVDEGVGAAPRHRAFIALSVAYHLQRAGLDAELRSRRPALQALVERSTDPRLQELWLLLRARGELDAGNAEAASALLKPLANGTLYQWHVLQLDIDRALGRDQAVQRRERWLRQRTGLAFAEDAGALVLLPLNVADARRLADAASAQQAGIP
;
A
#
# COMPACT_ATOMS: atom_id res chain seq x y z
N MET A 1 -6.84 -73.93 56.10
CA MET A 1 -7.34 -75.32 55.99
C MET A 1 -8.30 -75.55 57.14
N ASN A 2 -9.46 -76.15 56.82
CA ASN A 2 -10.59 -76.49 57.69
C ASN A 2 -11.33 -75.25 58.18
N GLY A 3 -12.51 -74.89 57.69
CA GLY A 3 -13.57 -75.71 57.12
C GLY A 3 -14.82 -75.38 57.90
N ASP A 4 -15.65 -74.49 57.37
CA ASP A 4 -17.06 -74.47 57.73
C ASP A 4 -17.88 -74.39 56.43
N ASN A 5 -18.29 -75.59 55.97
CA ASN A 5 -19.29 -75.81 54.94
C ASN A 5 -20.68 -75.71 55.59
N GLY A 6 -20.98 -74.55 56.19
CA GLY A 6 -22.34 -74.19 56.54
C GLY A 6 -23.09 -73.94 55.24
N THR A 7 -24.05 -74.80 54.91
CA THR A 7 -25.00 -74.62 53.82
C THR A 7 -25.54 -73.18 53.85
N SER A 8 -25.12 -72.34 52.92
CA SER A 8 -25.76 -71.06 52.67
C SER A 8 -27.23 -71.35 52.35
N ALA A 9 -28.10 -71.04 53.30
CA ALA A 9 -29.55 -71.07 53.11
C ALA A 9 -29.88 -70.40 51.77
N PRO A 10 -30.89 -70.86 51.00
CA PRO A 10 -31.23 -70.24 49.73
C PRO A 10 -31.38 -68.74 49.95
N HIS A 11 -30.50 -67.96 49.33
CA HIS A 11 -30.53 -66.50 49.38
C HIS A 11 -31.80 -66.04 48.66
N ASN A 12 -32.93 -66.06 49.38
CA ASN A 12 -34.20 -65.67 48.83
C ASN A 12 -34.17 -64.15 48.63
N ALA A 13 -34.40 -63.73 47.39
CA ALA A 13 -34.66 -62.33 47.09
C ALA A 13 -35.91 -61.90 47.86
N GLN A 14 -35.75 -60.87 48.68
CA GLN A 14 -36.82 -60.30 49.47
C GLN A 14 -37.00 -58.85 49.10
N LEU A 15 -38.24 -58.46 48.79
CA LEU A 15 -38.58 -57.06 48.60
C LEU A 15 -38.48 -56.36 49.97
N ARG A 16 -37.63 -55.34 50.05
CA ARG A 16 -37.44 -54.55 51.28
C ARG A 16 -37.39 -53.06 50.95
N ALA A 17 -37.72 -52.24 51.95
CA ALA A 17 -37.49 -50.81 51.91
C ALA A 17 -36.12 -50.49 52.53
N LEU A 18 -35.23 -49.91 51.73
CA LEU A 18 -33.86 -49.57 52.10
C LEU A 18 -33.77 -48.07 52.36
N LEU A 19 -33.48 -47.70 53.61
CA LEU A 19 -33.25 -46.32 53.99
C LEU A 19 -31.76 -46.10 54.25
N PHE A 20 -31.18 -45.15 53.53
CA PHE A 20 -29.89 -44.57 53.87
C PHE A 20 -30.09 -43.18 54.45
N THR A 21 -29.44 -42.90 55.57
CA THR A 21 -29.41 -41.56 56.18
C THR A 21 -27.99 -41.13 56.45
N ASP A 22 -27.74 -39.82 56.36
CA ASP A 22 -26.44 -39.22 56.62
C ASP A 22 -26.64 -37.95 57.43
N LEU A 23 -25.86 -37.80 58.50
CA LEU A 23 -25.83 -36.59 59.32
C LEU A 23 -24.93 -35.57 58.62
N CYS A 24 -25.53 -34.54 58.03
CA CYS A 24 -24.79 -33.57 57.24
C CYS A 24 -23.78 -32.81 58.10
N ASP A 25 -22.59 -32.60 57.55
CA ASP A 25 -21.48 -31.87 58.18
C ASP A 25 -21.04 -32.44 59.55
N SER A 26 -21.21 -33.76 59.76
CA SER A 26 -20.83 -34.47 61.00
C SER A 26 -19.36 -34.31 61.39
N LEU A 27 -18.44 -34.18 60.42
CA LEU A 27 -17.03 -33.93 60.70
C LEU A 27 -16.79 -32.51 61.26
N GLN A 28 -17.49 -31.51 60.72
CA GLN A 28 -17.44 -30.13 61.23
C GLN A 28 -18.09 -30.01 62.61
N LEU A 29 -19.08 -30.87 62.93
CA LEU A 29 -19.63 -30.97 64.27
C LEU A 29 -18.55 -31.38 65.28
N VAL A 30 -17.79 -32.45 65.00
CA VAL A 30 -16.73 -32.95 65.89
C VAL A 30 -15.66 -31.88 66.13
N GLU A 31 -15.19 -31.23 65.06
CA GLU A 31 -14.23 -30.12 65.17
C GLU A 31 -14.73 -28.97 66.06
N ARG A 32 -16.04 -28.70 66.03
CA ARG A 32 -16.63 -27.55 66.72
C ARG A 32 -16.90 -27.79 68.21
N ILE A 33 -17.26 -29.00 68.62
CA ILE A 33 -17.59 -29.32 70.01
C ILE A 33 -16.52 -30.11 70.76
N GLY A 34 -15.49 -30.60 70.04
CA GLY A 34 -14.41 -31.41 70.58
C GLY A 34 -14.78 -32.89 70.79
N ASP A 35 -13.76 -33.75 70.79
CA ASP A 35 -13.91 -35.21 70.72
C ASP A 35 -14.76 -35.80 71.86
N VAL A 36 -14.62 -35.30 73.09
CA VAL A 36 -15.35 -35.82 74.27
C VAL A 36 -16.85 -35.50 74.18
N ALA A 37 -17.21 -34.24 73.88
CA ALA A 37 -18.61 -33.82 73.75
C ALA A 37 -19.28 -34.43 72.51
N ALA A 38 -18.49 -34.71 71.46
CA ALA A 38 -18.93 -35.45 70.29
C ALA A 38 -19.21 -36.93 70.62
N ALA A 39 -18.35 -37.59 71.41
CA ALA A 39 -18.61 -38.96 71.85
C ALA A 39 -19.90 -39.08 72.67
N GLU A 40 -20.16 -38.15 73.60
CA GLU A 40 -21.43 -38.09 74.34
C GLU A 40 -22.63 -37.83 73.42
N PHE A 41 -22.47 -36.94 72.43
CA PHE A 41 -23.49 -36.68 71.42
C PHE A 41 -23.83 -37.96 70.64
N PHE A 42 -22.83 -38.68 70.15
CA PHE A 42 -23.03 -39.92 69.39
C PHE A 42 -23.61 -41.04 70.25
N GLN A 43 -23.29 -41.12 71.55
CA GLN A 43 -23.96 -42.06 72.46
C GLN A 43 -25.46 -41.74 72.65
N GLN A 44 -25.81 -40.46 72.79
CA GLN A 44 -27.21 -40.02 72.87
C GLN A 44 -27.95 -40.29 71.55
N HIS A 45 -27.28 -40.00 70.43
CA HIS A 45 -27.76 -40.29 69.09
C HIS A 45 -28.00 -41.78 68.88
N ASP A 46 -27.09 -42.65 69.34
CA ASP A 46 -27.26 -44.11 69.23
C ASP A 46 -28.47 -44.62 70.03
N ARG A 47 -28.69 -44.07 71.23
CA ARG A 47 -29.89 -44.38 72.04
C ARG A 47 -31.17 -43.92 71.33
N LEU A 48 -31.14 -42.72 70.74
CA LEU A 48 -32.25 -42.20 69.95
C LEU A 48 -32.55 -43.10 68.74
N VAL A 49 -31.51 -43.47 67.98
CA VAL A 49 -31.63 -44.34 66.80
C VAL A 49 -32.22 -45.69 67.18
N LEU A 50 -31.77 -46.30 68.28
CA LEU A 50 -32.33 -47.56 68.78
C LEU A 50 -33.82 -47.44 69.15
N GLY A 51 -34.21 -46.35 69.82
CA GLY A 51 -35.61 -46.09 70.15
C GLY A 51 -36.50 -45.90 68.92
N LEU A 52 -36.01 -45.17 67.92
CA LEU A 52 -36.72 -44.98 66.66
C LEU A 52 -36.81 -46.27 65.84
N GLN A 53 -35.79 -47.12 65.89
CA GLN A 53 -35.80 -48.45 65.25
C GLN A 53 -36.89 -49.35 65.83
N GLN A 54 -37.01 -49.38 67.15
CA GLN A 54 -38.06 -50.15 67.82
C GLN A 54 -39.45 -49.59 67.52
N HIS A 55 -39.61 -48.26 67.47
CA HIS A 55 -40.90 -47.63 67.19
C HIS A 55 -41.38 -47.84 65.74
N TRP A 56 -40.45 -47.78 64.79
CA TRP A 56 -40.74 -47.88 63.35
C TRP A 56 -40.35 -49.24 62.75
N ASN A 57 -40.20 -50.29 63.56
CA ASN A 57 -39.87 -51.65 63.09
C ASN A 57 -38.69 -51.71 62.11
N GLY A 58 -37.65 -50.90 62.36
CA GLY A 58 -36.47 -50.79 61.52
C GLY A 58 -35.35 -51.71 61.97
N GLN A 59 -34.76 -52.46 61.04
CA GLN A 59 -33.58 -53.29 61.28
C GLN A 59 -32.31 -52.56 60.82
N LEU A 60 -31.43 -52.23 61.75
CA LEU A 60 -30.13 -51.62 61.43
C LEU A 60 -29.20 -52.63 60.76
N ILE A 61 -28.56 -52.23 59.68
CA ILE A 61 -27.58 -53.05 58.95
C ILE A 61 -26.17 -52.47 59.04
N ASP A 62 -26.01 -51.15 58.86
CA ASP A 62 -24.69 -50.50 58.87
C ASP A 62 -24.76 -49.09 59.47
N ARG A 63 -23.64 -48.63 60.05
CA ARG A 63 -23.44 -47.30 60.65
C ARG A 63 -22.20 -46.55 60.14
N SER A 64 -21.41 -47.14 59.24
CA SER A 64 -20.05 -46.67 58.95
C SER A 64 -19.95 -45.23 58.41
N ASP A 65 -20.81 -44.85 57.45
CA ASP A 65 -20.85 -43.50 56.82
C ASP A 65 -22.25 -42.87 56.91
N GLY A 66 -22.99 -43.21 57.98
CA GLY A 66 -24.42 -42.93 58.12
C GLY A 66 -25.23 -44.19 58.44
N LEU A 67 -26.54 -44.06 58.64
CA LEU A 67 -27.40 -45.21 58.98
C LEU A 67 -27.90 -45.90 57.72
N PHE A 68 -27.68 -47.20 57.60
CA PHE A 68 -28.37 -48.07 56.67
C PHE A 68 -29.36 -48.95 57.42
N VAL A 69 -30.65 -48.74 57.17
CA VAL A 69 -31.74 -49.41 57.88
C VAL A 69 -32.70 -50.07 56.88
N LEU A 70 -33.10 -51.31 57.16
CA LEU A 70 -34.12 -52.04 56.42
C LEU A 70 -35.47 -51.97 57.12
N PHE A 71 -36.52 -51.86 56.30
CA PHE A 71 -37.91 -51.93 56.74
C PHE A 71 -38.67 -52.92 55.86
N GLU A 72 -39.65 -53.60 56.44
CA GLU A 72 -40.60 -54.40 55.67
C GLU A 72 -41.51 -53.50 54.82
N ARG A 73 -41.88 -52.33 55.35
CA ARG A 73 -42.79 -51.38 54.70
C ARG A 73 -42.10 -50.02 54.51
N PRO A 74 -42.22 -49.38 53.33
CA PRO A 74 -41.61 -48.07 53.10
C PRO A 74 -42.24 -46.94 53.93
N ILE A 75 -43.49 -47.10 54.39
CA ILE A 75 -44.13 -46.11 55.25
C ILE A 75 -43.42 -45.98 56.59
N ASP A 76 -42.98 -47.10 57.15
CA ASP A 76 -42.21 -47.15 58.40
C ASP A 76 -40.83 -46.50 58.21
N GLY A 77 -40.21 -46.70 57.05
CA GLY A 77 -38.97 -46.02 56.67
C GLY A 77 -39.11 -44.50 56.53
N ILE A 78 -40.24 -44.00 56.00
CA ILE A 78 -40.54 -42.55 55.98
C ILE A 78 -40.77 -42.02 57.40
N GLY A 79 -41.55 -42.76 58.20
CA GLY A 79 -41.78 -42.45 59.61
C GLY A 79 -40.48 -42.30 60.37
N PHE A 80 -39.60 -43.30 60.26
CA PHE A 80 -38.25 -43.27 60.84
C PHE A 80 -37.46 -42.06 60.34
N ALA A 81 -37.39 -41.82 59.03
CA ALA A 81 -36.57 -40.75 58.45
C ALA A 81 -36.99 -39.37 58.96
N ILE A 82 -38.31 -39.10 59.00
CA ILE A 82 -38.84 -37.81 59.47
C ILE A 82 -38.68 -37.67 60.99
N SER A 83 -39.00 -38.71 61.76
CA SER A 83 -38.79 -38.70 63.22
C SER A 83 -37.31 -38.50 63.56
N TYR A 84 -36.41 -39.15 62.83
CA TYR A 84 -34.98 -39.02 62.98
C TYR A 84 -34.50 -37.59 62.66
N GLN A 85 -34.95 -37.00 61.55
CA GLN A 85 -34.64 -35.60 61.23
C GLN A 85 -35.12 -34.63 62.32
N ASN A 86 -36.33 -34.82 62.84
CA ASN A 86 -36.88 -33.98 63.91
C ASN A 86 -36.09 -34.12 65.22
N ALA A 87 -35.71 -35.34 65.58
CA ALA A 87 -34.98 -35.59 66.82
C ALA A 87 -33.54 -35.09 66.75
N VAL A 88 -32.85 -35.26 65.61
CA VAL A 88 -31.52 -34.70 65.38
C VAL A 88 -31.53 -33.17 65.40
N ASP A 89 -32.55 -32.53 64.78
CA ASP A 89 -32.72 -31.08 64.80
C ASP A 89 -32.93 -30.56 66.25
N ALA A 90 -33.74 -31.26 67.04
CA ALA A 90 -33.95 -30.95 68.46
C ALA A 90 -32.66 -31.08 69.29
N MET A 91 -31.91 -32.19 69.13
CA MET A 91 -30.62 -32.39 69.79
C MET A 91 -29.60 -31.30 69.42
N GLY A 92 -29.61 -30.84 68.16
CA GLY A 92 -28.80 -29.71 67.72
C GLY A 92 -29.21 -28.40 68.40
N HIS A 93 -30.51 -28.11 68.42
CA HIS A 93 -31.07 -26.89 69.02
C HIS A 93 -30.74 -26.75 70.51
N GLU A 94 -30.80 -27.83 71.30
CA GLU A 94 -30.41 -27.83 72.72
C GLU A 94 -28.95 -27.42 72.94
N ARG A 95 -28.09 -27.63 71.93
CA ARG A 95 -26.66 -27.31 71.96
C ARG A 95 -26.30 -26.07 71.15
N GLY A 96 -27.29 -25.33 70.62
CA GLY A 96 -27.08 -24.14 69.79
C GLY A 96 -26.46 -24.42 68.42
N ILE A 97 -26.60 -25.64 67.88
CA ILE A 97 -26.02 -26.08 66.61
C ILE A 97 -27.14 -26.47 65.65
N VAL A 98 -27.03 -26.06 64.38
CA VAL A 98 -27.97 -26.51 63.35
C VAL A 98 -27.53 -27.87 62.84
N LEU A 99 -28.28 -28.92 63.20
CA LEU A 99 -28.04 -30.28 62.74
C LEU A 99 -29.14 -30.74 61.79
N ARG A 100 -28.73 -31.28 60.64
CA ARG A 100 -29.66 -31.76 59.62
C ARG A 100 -29.22 -33.14 59.16
N ALA A 101 -30.16 -34.08 59.12
CA ALA A 101 -29.95 -35.35 58.46
C ALA A 101 -30.60 -35.33 57.06
N ARG A 102 -29.96 -35.96 56.09
CA ARG A 102 -30.55 -36.23 54.77
C ARG A 102 -30.80 -37.72 54.62
N ALA A 103 -31.81 -38.08 53.83
CA ALA A 103 -32.21 -39.47 53.66
C ALA A 103 -32.60 -39.82 52.23
N GLY A 104 -32.35 -41.06 51.85
CA GLY A 104 -32.76 -41.67 50.60
C GLY A 104 -33.43 -43.01 50.84
N LEU A 105 -34.65 -43.18 50.34
CA LEU A 105 -35.45 -44.39 50.51
C LEU A 105 -35.83 -45.00 49.16
N HIS A 106 -35.53 -46.28 49.01
CA HIS A 106 -35.89 -47.07 47.83
C HIS A 106 -36.48 -48.41 48.24
N VAL A 107 -37.39 -48.94 47.42
CA VAL A 107 -37.93 -50.29 47.57
C VAL A 107 -37.46 -51.11 46.39
N GLY A 108 -36.84 -52.26 46.67
CA GLY A 108 -36.36 -53.18 45.65
C GLY A 108 -35.93 -54.51 46.26
N ASP A 109 -35.66 -55.47 45.39
CA ASP A 109 -35.24 -56.80 45.81
C ASP A 109 -33.80 -56.77 46.33
N VAL A 110 -33.60 -57.41 47.49
CA VAL A 110 -32.30 -57.62 48.11
C VAL A 110 -32.10 -59.08 48.50
N LEU A 111 -30.85 -59.51 48.46
CA LEU A 111 -30.41 -60.78 49.01
C LEU A 111 -29.96 -60.55 50.44
N LEU A 112 -30.52 -61.32 51.37
CA LEU A 112 -30.21 -61.28 52.80
C LEU A 112 -29.59 -62.61 53.23
N TRP A 113 -28.57 -62.55 54.08
CA TRP A 113 -28.06 -63.72 54.79
C TRP A 113 -27.48 -63.35 56.14
N ASP A 114 -27.60 -64.27 57.09
CA ASP A 114 -27.06 -64.12 58.44
C ASP A 114 -25.61 -64.61 58.48
N ASN A 115 -24.73 -63.85 59.12
CA ASN A 115 -23.36 -64.28 59.37
C ASN A 115 -23.28 -65.16 60.63
N SER A 116 -22.31 -66.07 60.67
CA SER A 116 -22.11 -66.95 61.83
C SER A 116 -21.73 -66.15 63.09
N ALA A 117 -22.05 -66.68 64.28
CA ALA A 117 -21.72 -66.03 65.55
C ALA A 117 -20.21 -65.78 65.71
N GLU A 118 -19.36 -66.64 65.13
CA GLU A 118 -17.90 -66.45 65.11
C GLU A 118 -17.48 -65.28 64.21
N ALA A 119 -18.06 -65.15 63.02
CA ALA A 119 -17.80 -64.03 62.13
C ALA A 119 -18.25 -62.69 62.75
N VAL A 120 -19.41 -62.69 63.41
CA VAL A 120 -19.91 -61.51 64.13
C VAL A 120 -19.00 -61.15 65.30
N ALA A 121 -18.49 -62.12 66.06
CA ALA A 121 -17.54 -61.89 67.14
C ALA A 121 -16.21 -61.26 66.66
N HIS A 122 -15.83 -61.48 65.39
CA HIS A 122 -14.65 -60.88 64.76
C HIS A 122 -14.98 -59.61 63.95
N GLY A 123 -16.18 -59.03 64.11
CA GLY A 123 -16.56 -57.73 63.55
C GLY A 123 -17.37 -57.76 62.26
N ALA A 124 -17.84 -58.93 61.80
CA ALA A 124 -18.82 -58.99 60.71
C ALA A 124 -20.21 -58.51 61.17
N LYS A 125 -21.01 -57.99 60.24
CA LYS A 125 -22.40 -57.59 60.54
C LYS A 125 -23.26 -58.84 60.77
N PRO A 126 -24.25 -58.82 61.67
CA PRO A 126 -25.15 -59.96 61.88
C PRO A 126 -25.90 -60.38 60.61
N VAL A 127 -26.33 -59.41 59.79
CA VAL A 127 -27.05 -59.63 58.53
C VAL A 127 -26.37 -58.83 57.43
N GLU A 128 -26.07 -59.48 56.31
CA GLU A 128 -25.58 -58.83 55.10
C GLU A 128 -26.71 -58.59 54.10
N VAL A 129 -26.57 -57.49 53.35
CA VAL A 129 -27.57 -57.04 52.38
C VAL A 129 -26.86 -56.68 51.08
N GLU A 130 -27.20 -57.38 50.01
CA GLU A 130 -26.68 -57.10 48.67
C GLU A 130 -27.77 -57.03 47.60
N GLY A 131 -27.49 -56.28 46.53
CA GLY A 131 -28.40 -56.08 45.40
C GLY A 131 -28.41 -54.64 44.87
N LEU A 132 -28.98 -54.45 43.66
CA LEU A 132 -29.02 -53.14 42.98
C LEU A 132 -29.87 -52.09 43.71
N ALA A 133 -30.78 -52.51 44.60
CA ALA A 133 -31.58 -51.62 45.42
C ALA A 133 -30.71 -50.79 46.40
N LYS A 134 -29.62 -51.38 46.92
CA LYS A 134 -28.70 -50.76 47.88
C LYS A 134 -28.01 -49.50 47.32
N PRO A 135 -27.32 -49.54 46.16
CA PRO A 135 -26.75 -48.33 45.57
C PRO A 135 -27.81 -47.31 45.15
N MET A 136 -29.02 -47.72 44.76
CA MET A 136 -30.10 -46.77 44.44
C MET A 136 -30.51 -45.93 45.66
N ALA A 137 -30.77 -46.57 46.79
CA ALA A 137 -31.12 -45.88 48.05
C ALA A 137 -30.01 -44.92 48.50
N ALA A 138 -28.75 -45.39 48.46
CA ALA A 138 -27.59 -44.57 48.80
C ALA A 138 -27.41 -43.37 47.85
N ARG A 139 -27.68 -43.51 46.55
CA ARG A 139 -27.61 -42.41 45.58
C ARG A 139 -28.74 -41.39 45.75
N LEU A 140 -29.93 -41.83 46.11
CA LEU A 140 -31.03 -40.93 46.49
C LEU A 140 -30.65 -40.10 47.72
N MET A 141 -30.03 -40.72 48.73
CA MET A 141 -29.54 -40.00 49.91
C MET A 141 -28.46 -38.98 49.53
N GLN A 142 -27.49 -39.36 48.69
CA GLN A 142 -26.43 -38.45 48.24
C GLN A 142 -26.96 -37.28 47.40
N LEU A 143 -28.05 -37.49 46.65
CA LEU A 143 -28.74 -36.45 45.88
C LEU A 143 -29.52 -35.48 46.79
N ALA A 144 -29.93 -35.93 47.98
CA ALA A 144 -30.72 -35.15 48.92
C ALA A 144 -29.93 -33.99 49.53
N TRP A 145 -30.58 -32.83 49.65
CA TRP A 145 -30.10 -31.71 50.45
C TRP A 145 -30.18 -32.04 51.95
N PRO A 146 -29.41 -31.35 52.83
CA PRO A 146 -29.60 -31.45 54.27
C PRO A 146 -31.07 -31.20 54.66
N GLY A 147 -31.67 -32.13 55.40
CA GLY A 147 -33.08 -32.06 55.80
C GLY A 147 -34.08 -32.60 54.76
N GLN A 148 -33.63 -33.20 53.65
CA GLN A 148 -34.53 -33.83 52.66
C GLN A 148 -34.60 -35.34 52.82
N VAL A 149 -35.79 -35.89 52.58
CA VAL A 149 -36.03 -37.32 52.38
C VAL A 149 -36.43 -37.54 50.93
N LEU A 150 -35.53 -38.12 50.14
CA LEU A 150 -35.79 -38.43 48.73
C LEU A 150 -36.21 -39.89 48.57
N LEU A 151 -37.16 -40.10 47.66
CA LEU A 151 -37.82 -41.37 47.41
C LEU A 151 -37.68 -41.76 45.95
N SER A 152 -37.46 -43.04 45.70
CA SER A 152 -37.74 -43.64 44.39
C SER A 152 -39.26 -43.70 44.14
N SER A 153 -39.65 -43.90 42.89
CA SER A 153 -41.04 -44.07 42.50
C SER A 153 -41.71 -45.28 43.16
N ALA A 154 -41.00 -46.40 43.27
CA ALA A 154 -41.51 -47.59 43.96
C ALA A 154 -41.81 -47.32 45.44
N ALA A 155 -40.88 -46.64 46.13
CA ALA A 155 -41.06 -46.27 47.54
C ALA A 155 -42.22 -45.27 47.73
N GLU A 156 -42.31 -44.26 46.87
CA GLU A 156 -43.36 -43.23 46.95
C GLU A 156 -44.75 -43.83 46.73
N GLN A 157 -44.94 -44.63 45.69
CA GLN A 157 -46.27 -45.19 45.36
C GLN A 157 -46.79 -46.12 46.45
N MET A 158 -45.91 -46.94 47.03
CA MET A 158 -46.27 -47.85 48.12
C MET A 158 -46.54 -47.10 49.42
N ALA A 159 -45.70 -46.13 49.78
CA ALA A 159 -45.86 -45.40 51.03
C ALA A 159 -47.02 -44.40 51.01
N ARG A 160 -47.27 -43.72 49.87
CA ARG A 160 -48.36 -42.75 49.74
C ARG A 160 -49.73 -43.36 50.06
N ARG A 161 -49.94 -44.65 49.77
CA ARG A 161 -51.20 -45.37 50.07
C ARG A 161 -51.41 -45.62 51.56
N ALA A 162 -50.34 -45.77 52.32
CA ALA A 162 -50.36 -45.97 53.76
C ALA A 162 -50.12 -44.66 54.55
N GLY A 163 -50.15 -43.51 53.87
CA GLY A 163 -49.80 -42.20 54.46
C GLY A 163 -50.59 -41.80 55.70
N SER A 164 -51.82 -42.32 55.87
CA SER A 164 -52.66 -42.08 57.05
C SER A 164 -52.17 -42.76 58.33
N GLU A 165 -51.22 -43.70 58.24
CA GLU A 165 -50.63 -44.38 59.40
C GLU A 165 -49.52 -43.56 60.07
N LEU A 166 -49.04 -42.49 59.43
CA LEU A 166 -48.05 -41.60 60.02
C LEU A 166 -48.71 -40.65 61.05
N PRO A 167 -47.99 -40.26 62.12
CA PRO A 167 -48.53 -39.41 63.17
C PRO A 167 -48.78 -37.96 62.74
N TRP A 168 -48.34 -37.55 61.54
CA TRP A 168 -48.54 -36.20 61.00
C TRP A 168 -49.80 -36.12 60.16
N THR A 169 -50.52 -35.01 60.29
CA THR A 169 -51.74 -34.78 59.52
C THR A 169 -51.45 -34.66 58.02
N ALA A 170 -52.45 -34.93 57.18
CA ALA A 170 -52.32 -34.81 55.73
C ALA A 170 -51.94 -33.38 55.27
N ASP A 171 -52.25 -32.36 56.08
CA ASP A 171 -51.87 -30.96 55.80
C ASP A 171 -50.42 -30.63 56.17
N GLU A 172 -49.84 -31.37 57.12
CA GLU A 172 -48.45 -31.24 57.53
C GLU A 172 -47.50 -31.99 56.59
N LEU A 173 -47.90 -33.16 56.10
CA LEU A 173 -47.08 -33.98 55.21
C LEU A 173 -47.15 -33.47 53.76
N ARG A 174 -46.01 -33.12 53.17
CA ARG A 174 -45.91 -32.66 51.78
C ARG A 174 -45.08 -33.62 50.95
N TRP A 175 -45.62 -33.94 49.79
CA TRP A 175 -44.99 -34.78 48.77
C TRP A 175 -44.72 -33.93 47.54
N LYS A 176 -43.53 -34.04 46.96
CA LYS A 176 -43.13 -33.25 45.79
C LYS A 176 -42.41 -34.11 44.76
N ASP A 177 -42.80 -33.97 43.50
CA ASP A 177 -42.12 -34.59 42.37
C ASP A 177 -40.99 -33.66 41.85
N HIS A 178 -39.77 -34.20 41.76
CA HIS A 178 -38.59 -33.50 41.23
C HIS A 178 -38.24 -33.91 39.79
N GLY A 179 -39.07 -34.72 39.15
CA GLY A 179 -38.98 -35.15 37.75
C GLY A 179 -38.05 -36.35 37.55
N LEU A 180 -37.68 -36.59 36.29
CA LEU A 180 -36.83 -37.71 35.88
C LEU A 180 -35.34 -37.40 36.05
N TRP A 181 -34.64 -38.36 36.66
CA TRP A 181 -33.21 -38.34 36.93
C TRP A 181 -32.54 -39.60 36.39
N ARG A 182 -31.27 -39.47 36.01
CA ARG A 182 -30.39 -40.58 35.68
C ARG A 182 -29.33 -40.71 36.75
N PHE A 183 -29.09 -41.94 37.17
CA PHE A 183 -28.10 -42.26 38.20
C PHE A 183 -26.97 -43.09 37.57
N LYS A 184 -25.73 -42.73 37.85
CA LYS A 184 -24.55 -43.42 37.31
C LYS A 184 -24.54 -44.88 37.80
N GLY A 185 -24.47 -45.83 36.85
CA GLY A 185 -24.48 -47.27 37.14
C GLY A 185 -25.88 -47.89 37.24
N ILE A 186 -26.95 -47.11 37.07
CA ILE A 186 -28.33 -47.59 37.04
C ILE A 186 -28.88 -47.32 35.63
N GLY A 187 -29.27 -48.38 34.91
CA GLY A 187 -29.65 -48.28 33.50
C GLY A 187 -30.97 -47.52 33.27
N GLU A 188 -31.89 -47.58 34.22
CA GLU A 188 -33.22 -46.99 34.12
C GLU A 188 -33.26 -45.54 34.63
N ARG A 189 -34.18 -44.75 34.04
CA ARG A 189 -34.46 -43.39 34.50
C ARG A 189 -35.35 -43.48 35.71
N GLN A 190 -34.99 -42.77 36.77
CA GLN A 190 -35.73 -42.80 38.02
C GLN A 190 -36.43 -41.47 38.25
N GLN A 191 -37.74 -41.51 38.46
CA GLN A 191 -38.47 -40.35 38.98
C GLN A 191 -38.17 -40.21 40.47
N VAL A 192 -37.78 -39.01 40.88
CA VAL A 192 -37.35 -38.72 42.25
C VAL A 192 -38.41 -37.88 42.94
N PHE A 193 -38.91 -38.38 44.05
CA PHE A 193 -39.88 -37.70 44.89
C PHE A 193 -39.23 -37.24 46.20
N GLU A 194 -39.83 -36.25 46.85
CA GLU A 194 -39.48 -35.82 48.19
C GLU A 194 -40.72 -35.91 49.08
N VAL A 195 -40.54 -36.36 50.31
CA VAL A 195 -41.55 -36.31 51.37
C VAL A 195 -40.99 -35.58 52.58
N GLY A 196 -41.82 -34.79 53.27
CA GLY A 196 -41.43 -34.21 54.54
C GLY A 196 -42.46 -33.23 55.10
N ILE A 197 -42.17 -32.68 56.27
CA ILE A 197 -43.10 -31.81 57.00
C ILE A 197 -43.03 -30.38 56.45
N ARG A 198 -44.20 -29.76 56.20
CA ARG A 198 -44.33 -28.37 55.77
C ARG A 198 -43.60 -27.43 56.75
N GLY A 199 -42.74 -26.56 56.22
CA GLY A 199 -41.96 -25.60 57.00
C GLY A 199 -40.66 -26.15 57.59
N ARG A 200 -40.42 -27.47 57.52
CA ARG A 200 -39.15 -28.11 57.91
C ARG A 200 -38.41 -28.72 56.72
N ALA A 201 -39.13 -29.42 55.84
CA ALA A 201 -38.56 -29.99 54.63
C ALA A 201 -38.21 -28.88 53.61
N PRO A 202 -37.02 -28.90 53.00
CA PRO A 202 -36.63 -27.90 52.00
C PRO A 202 -37.55 -27.84 50.79
N LEU A 203 -38.17 -28.96 50.39
CA LEU A 203 -39.03 -29.09 49.19
C LEU A 203 -38.37 -28.49 47.94
N ARG A 204 -37.04 -28.49 47.90
CA ARG A 204 -36.23 -27.83 46.88
C ARG A 204 -35.69 -28.89 45.93
N ARG A 205 -35.67 -28.57 44.64
CA ARG A 205 -35.11 -29.49 43.65
C ARG A 205 -33.66 -29.84 44.00
N PRO A 206 -33.29 -31.13 43.98
CA PRO A 206 -31.90 -31.56 44.12
C PRO A 206 -30.96 -30.94 43.08
N ARG A 207 -29.66 -30.86 43.38
CA ARG A 207 -28.63 -30.41 42.43
C ARG A 207 -28.09 -31.60 41.63
N SER A 208 -27.85 -31.40 40.34
CA SER A 208 -27.17 -32.41 39.50
C SER A 208 -25.67 -32.45 39.79
N GLY A 209 -25.07 -33.64 39.70
CA GLY A 209 -23.64 -33.88 39.83
C GLY A 209 -23.23 -35.17 39.10
N ASP A 210 -21.97 -35.58 39.25
CA ASP A 210 -21.36 -36.67 38.46
C ASP A 210 -22.04 -38.04 38.61
N LYS A 211 -22.76 -38.23 39.72
CA LYS A 211 -23.42 -39.50 40.07
C LYS A 211 -24.92 -39.48 39.78
N ALA A 212 -25.53 -38.30 39.63
CA ALA A 212 -26.96 -38.14 39.36
C ALA A 212 -27.23 -36.83 38.62
N TRP A 213 -27.85 -36.90 37.44
CA TRP A 213 -28.19 -35.72 36.63
C TRP A 213 -29.61 -35.79 36.09
N ARG A 214 -30.17 -34.61 35.78
CA ARG A 214 -31.52 -34.52 35.24
C ARG A 214 -31.55 -34.99 33.79
N ASP A 215 -32.61 -35.71 33.45
CA ASP A 215 -32.88 -36.09 32.07
C ASP A 215 -33.63 -34.94 31.38
N LEU A 216 -32.90 -34.07 30.68
CA LEU A 216 -33.46 -32.92 29.96
C LEU A 216 -33.54 -33.18 28.44
N PRO A 217 -34.63 -32.78 27.77
CA PRO A 217 -34.77 -32.81 26.30
C PRO A 217 -33.67 -31.98 25.59
N LEU A 218 -33.30 -32.38 24.37
CA LEU A 218 -32.22 -31.75 23.59
C LEU A 218 -32.40 -30.24 23.36
N TRP A 219 -33.63 -29.80 23.08
CA TRP A 219 -33.99 -28.39 22.85
C TRP A 219 -33.86 -27.47 24.07
N ARG A 220 -33.56 -28.01 25.26
CA ARG A 220 -33.29 -27.24 26.49
C ARG A 220 -31.82 -27.31 26.94
N ARG A 221 -30.92 -27.82 26.08
CA ARG A 221 -29.48 -27.88 26.35
C ARG A 221 -28.78 -26.66 25.71
N PRO A 222 -28.18 -25.74 26.49
CA PRO A 222 -27.62 -24.50 25.95
C PRO A 222 -26.50 -24.72 24.92
N ALA A 223 -25.72 -25.81 25.04
CA ALA A 223 -24.68 -26.15 24.08
C ALA A 223 -25.20 -26.47 22.67
N ALA A 224 -26.41 -27.05 22.54
CA ALA A 224 -27.00 -27.39 21.25
C ALA A 224 -27.45 -26.14 20.48
N LEU A 225 -27.96 -25.13 21.19
CA LEU A 225 -28.35 -23.83 20.61
C LEU A 225 -27.14 -23.05 20.08
N PHE A 226 -25.99 -23.11 20.74
CA PHE A 226 -24.76 -22.49 20.24
C PHE A 226 -24.28 -23.14 18.93
N THR A 227 -24.31 -24.46 18.84
CA THR A 227 -23.91 -25.16 17.59
C THR A 227 -24.84 -24.84 16.42
N GLU A 228 -26.14 -24.76 16.65
CA GLU A 228 -27.12 -24.40 15.60
C GLU A 228 -26.94 -22.95 15.13
N ALA A 229 -26.75 -22.00 16.06
CA ALA A 229 -26.51 -20.60 15.71
C ALA A 229 -25.21 -20.41 14.91
N THR A 230 -24.14 -21.11 15.30
CA THR A 230 -22.85 -21.02 14.60
C THR A 230 -22.94 -21.59 13.19
N LEU A 231 -23.64 -22.71 13.02
CA LEU A 231 -23.87 -23.31 11.70
C LEU A 231 -24.70 -22.39 10.79
N ALA A 232 -25.73 -21.73 11.34
CA ALA A 232 -26.54 -20.77 10.59
C ALA A 232 -25.71 -19.55 10.12
N VAL A 233 -24.81 -19.03 10.96
CA VAL A 233 -23.91 -17.93 10.57
C VAL A 233 -22.93 -18.38 9.49
N VAL A 234 -22.32 -19.56 9.62
CA VAL A 234 -21.40 -20.10 8.59
C VAL A 234 -22.13 -20.30 7.27
N LEU A 235 -23.33 -20.89 7.29
CA LEU A 235 -24.16 -21.05 6.09
C LEU A 235 -24.55 -19.72 5.48
N ALA A 236 -24.89 -18.71 6.29
CA ALA A 236 -25.19 -17.37 5.81
C ALA A 236 -23.96 -16.73 5.13
N VAL A 237 -22.76 -16.88 5.70
CA VAL A 237 -21.50 -16.39 5.10
C VAL A 237 -21.16 -17.12 3.80
N VAL A 238 -21.30 -18.44 3.76
CA VAL A 238 -21.05 -19.25 2.55
C VAL A 238 -22.07 -18.92 1.46
N MET A 239 -23.35 -18.82 1.81
CA MET A 239 -24.41 -18.47 0.87
C MET A 239 -24.22 -17.05 0.32
N TRP A 240 -23.87 -16.09 1.17
CA TRP A 240 -23.57 -14.72 0.76
C TRP A 240 -22.33 -14.60 -0.13
N THR A 241 -21.28 -15.38 0.12
CA THR A 241 -20.08 -15.39 -0.73
C THR A 241 -20.31 -16.05 -2.09
N LEU A 242 -21.13 -17.10 -2.15
CA LEU A 242 -21.48 -17.78 -3.41
C LEU A 242 -22.52 -17.02 -4.25
N LEU A 243 -23.42 -16.27 -3.62
CA LEU A 243 -24.48 -15.50 -4.30
C LEU A 243 -24.08 -14.06 -4.63
N ARG A 244 -22.95 -13.56 -4.12
CA ARG A 244 -22.41 -12.27 -4.54
C ARG A 244 -21.98 -12.36 -6.00
N PRO A 245 -22.51 -11.52 -6.91
CA PRO A 245 -22.02 -11.49 -8.28
C PRO A 245 -20.54 -11.14 -8.26
N ALA A 246 -19.70 -11.97 -8.88
CA ALA A 246 -18.30 -11.63 -9.09
C ALA A 246 -18.23 -10.33 -9.91
N PRO A 247 -17.33 -9.38 -9.60
CA PRO A 247 -17.11 -8.24 -10.47
C PRO A 247 -16.76 -8.79 -11.85
N ALA A 248 -17.53 -8.40 -12.87
CA ALA A 248 -17.39 -8.95 -14.21
C ALA A 248 -16.01 -8.64 -14.84
N ILE A 249 -15.30 -7.65 -14.30
CA ILE A 249 -13.86 -7.46 -14.47
C ILE A 249 -13.25 -7.26 -13.07
N ALA A 250 -12.31 -8.12 -12.65
CA ALA A 250 -11.52 -7.86 -11.44
C ALA A 250 -10.50 -6.76 -11.77
N PHE A 251 -10.88 -5.50 -11.56
CA PHE A 251 -10.05 -4.33 -11.81
C PHE A 251 -9.20 -4.05 -10.56
N ALA A 252 -7.88 -4.06 -10.72
CA ALA A 252 -6.95 -3.71 -9.65
C ALA A 252 -6.74 -2.19 -9.59
N GLU A 253 -6.28 -1.70 -8.44
CA GLU A 253 -5.86 -0.32 -8.30
C GLU A 253 -4.77 -0.02 -9.35
N ARG A 254 -5.01 1.03 -10.15
CA ARG A 254 -4.13 1.54 -11.21
C ARG A 254 -4.01 0.64 -12.45
N ASP A 255 -5.00 -0.21 -12.71
CA ASP A 255 -5.13 -0.91 -14.00
C ASP A 255 -5.38 0.08 -15.16
N TRP A 256 -4.94 -0.32 -16.36
CA TRP A 256 -5.05 0.47 -17.59
C TRP A 256 -6.35 0.18 -18.35
N VAL A 257 -6.96 1.19 -18.93
CA VAL A 257 -8.05 1.07 -19.91
C VAL A 257 -7.68 1.72 -21.23
N ILE A 258 -8.29 1.25 -22.32
CA ILE A 258 -8.24 1.92 -23.62
C ILE A 258 -9.51 2.73 -23.84
N LEU A 259 -9.38 3.96 -24.30
CA LEU A 259 -10.49 4.75 -24.81
C LEU A 259 -10.60 4.54 -26.32
N ALA A 260 -11.71 3.96 -26.77
CA ALA A 260 -11.99 3.77 -28.20
C ALA A 260 -12.56 5.06 -28.83
N ALA A 261 -12.61 5.09 -30.15
CA ALA A 261 -13.18 6.22 -30.89
C ALA A 261 -14.66 6.40 -30.56
N VAL A 262 -15.09 7.66 -30.41
CA VAL A 262 -16.48 8.01 -30.13
C VAL A 262 -17.40 7.56 -31.26
N SER A 263 -18.51 6.91 -30.88
CA SER A 263 -19.65 6.67 -31.77
C SER A 263 -20.62 7.85 -31.68
N ASN A 264 -20.46 8.82 -32.56
CA ASN A 264 -21.26 10.04 -32.61
C ASN A 264 -22.41 9.92 -33.60
N SER A 265 -23.63 10.02 -33.10
CA SER A 265 -24.89 10.04 -33.86
C SER A 265 -25.61 11.38 -33.74
N THR A 266 -24.85 12.47 -33.64
CA THR A 266 -25.36 13.85 -33.63
C THR A 266 -25.07 14.55 -34.95
N ALA A 267 -25.60 15.77 -35.14
CA ALA A 267 -25.26 16.62 -36.26
C ALA A 267 -23.91 17.36 -36.11
N TYR A 268 -23.15 17.12 -35.03
CA TYR A 268 -21.97 17.89 -34.65
C TYR A 268 -20.69 17.01 -34.63
N PRO A 269 -19.94 16.92 -35.75
CA PRO A 269 -18.76 16.06 -35.86
C PRO A 269 -17.62 16.40 -34.89
N GLN A 270 -17.53 17.67 -34.48
CA GLN A 270 -16.48 18.16 -33.57
C GLN A 270 -16.56 17.48 -32.19
N LEU A 271 -17.76 17.00 -31.81
CA LEU A 271 -17.99 16.29 -30.56
C LEU A 271 -17.17 15.02 -30.42
N ASP A 272 -16.71 14.39 -31.51
CA ASP A 272 -15.87 13.19 -31.45
C ASP A 272 -14.65 13.47 -30.57
N SER A 273 -13.85 14.44 -30.98
CA SER A 273 -12.65 14.85 -30.25
C SER A 273 -12.94 15.58 -28.93
N SER A 274 -14.01 16.38 -28.84
CA SER A 274 -14.32 17.08 -27.60
C SER A 274 -14.76 16.11 -26.50
N LEU A 275 -15.57 15.09 -26.82
CA LEU A 275 -16.02 14.09 -25.87
C LEU A 275 -14.87 13.14 -25.48
N GLU A 276 -14.05 12.73 -26.43
CA GLU A 276 -12.85 11.95 -26.15
C GLU A 276 -11.93 12.69 -25.16
N GLN A 277 -11.63 13.96 -25.45
CA GLN A 277 -10.80 14.79 -24.57
C GLN A 277 -11.46 15.05 -23.20
N ALA A 278 -12.78 15.22 -23.14
CA ALA A 278 -13.52 15.34 -21.89
C ALA A 278 -13.39 14.08 -21.04
N LEU A 279 -13.50 12.90 -21.65
CA LEU A 279 -13.31 11.62 -20.96
C LEU A 279 -11.87 11.46 -20.46
N TYR A 280 -10.87 11.80 -21.27
CA TYR A 280 -9.46 11.83 -20.84
C TYR A 280 -9.24 12.71 -19.61
N ILE A 281 -9.78 13.94 -19.61
CA ILE A 281 -9.61 14.87 -18.49
C ILE A 281 -10.38 14.38 -17.26
N SER A 282 -11.63 13.92 -17.41
CA SER A 282 -12.47 13.51 -16.28
C SER A 282 -11.98 12.22 -15.61
N LEU A 283 -11.63 11.20 -16.40
CA LEU A 283 -11.03 9.95 -15.88
C LEU A 283 -9.61 10.16 -15.37
N GLY A 284 -8.84 11.09 -15.96
CA GLY A 284 -7.49 11.44 -15.52
C GLY A 284 -7.41 12.06 -14.13
N GLN A 285 -8.55 12.44 -13.53
CA GLN A 285 -8.65 12.86 -12.12
C GLN A 285 -8.63 11.67 -11.15
N SER A 286 -8.85 10.43 -11.62
CA SER A 286 -8.84 9.23 -10.78
C SER A 286 -7.42 8.84 -10.38
N ARG A 287 -7.26 8.40 -9.13
CA ARG A 287 -6.04 7.74 -8.66
C ARG A 287 -6.06 6.22 -8.85
N PHE A 288 -7.19 5.68 -9.28
CA PHE A 288 -7.46 4.24 -9.34
C PHE A 288 -7.45 3.69 -10.78
N VAL A 289 -7.77 4.49 -11.79
CA VAL A 289 -7.86 4.06 -13.19
C VAL A 289 -6.91 4.89 -14.04
N ASN A 290 -6.18 4.23 -14.94
CA ASN A 290 -5.34 4.92 -15.92
C ASN A 290 -5.82 4.69 -17.34
N ILE A 291 -5.69 5.69 -18.20
CA ILE A 291 -6.05 5.58 -19.61
C ILE A 291 -4.78 5.47 -20.44
N LEU A 292 -4.72 4.50 -21.34
CA LEU A 292 -3.62 4.34 -22.30
C LEU A 292 -3.48 5.61 -23.16
N SER A 293 -2.27 6.14 -23.28
CA SER A 293 -2.03 7.38 -24.02
C SER A 293 -2.17 7.15 -25.52
N GLU A 294 -2.57 8.19 -26.23
CA GLU A 294 -2.71 8.14 -27.69
C GLU A 294 -1.39 7.77 -28.38
N LEU A 295 -0.26 8.27 -27.87
CA LEU A 295 1.08 7.91 -28.36
C LEU A 295 1.35 6.41 -28.26
N LYS A 296 1.03 5.79 -27.12
CA LYS A 296 1.20 4.34 -26.96
C LYS A 296 0.28 3.57 -27.91
N VAL A 297 -0.98 3.98 -28.02
CA VAL A 297 -1.92 3.36 -28.95
C VAL A 297 -1.34 3.38 -30.37
N ARG A 298 -0.76 4.51 -30.80
CA ARG A 298 -0.11 4.65 -32.11
C ARG A 298 1.10 3.75 -32.27
N ASP A 299 1.98 3.68 -31.29
CA ASP A 299 3.15 2.79 -31.30
C ASP A 299 2.70 1.34 -31.49
N THR A 300 1.68 0.92 -30.75
CA THR A 300 1.12 -0.44 -30.86
C THR A 300 0.47 -0.67 -32.23
N LEU A 301 -0.25 0.31 -32.79
CA LEU A 301 -0.79 0.23 -34.14
C LEU A 301 0.30 0.07 -35.20
N GLN A 302 1.40 0.82 -35.08
CA GLN A 302 2.53 0.70 -36.00
C GLN A 302 3.21 -0.67 -35.89
N LEU A 303 3.39 -1.20 -34.67
CA LEU A 303 3.90 -2.56 -34.45
C LEU A 303 2.95 -3.63 -35.03
N MET A 304 1.65 -3.35 -35.05
CA MET A 304 0.62 -4.16 -35.72
C MET A 304 0.56 -3.95 -37.24
N GLN A 305 1.45 -3.12 -37.81
CA GLN A 305 1.47 -2.75 -39.23
C GLN A 305 0.13 -2.13 -39.69
N ARG A 306 -0.53 -1.38 -38.81
CA ARG A 306 -1.74 -0.61 -39.10
C ARG A 306 -1.39 0.88 -39.25
N PRO A 307 -2.22 1.68 -39.95
CA PRO A 307 -2.06 3.12 -39.96
C PRO A 307 -2.06 3.69 -38.53
N ALA A 308 -1.11 4.56 -38.20
CA ALA A 308 -1.00 5.14 -36.87
C ALA A 308 -2.24 5.98 -36.48
N ASN A 309 -2.95 6.54 -37.46
CA ASN A 309 -4.19 7.30 -37.29
C ASN A 309 -5.46 6.46 -37.54
N ALA A 310 -5.36 5.12 -37.51
CA ALA A 310 -6.52 4.26 -37.67
C ALA A 310 -7.55 4.55 -36.57
N ARG A 311 -8.82 4.71 -36.95
CA ARG A 311 -9.91 4.88 -35.99
C ARG A 311 -10.00 3.63 -35.11
N LEU A 312 -9.87 3.78 -33.80
CA LEU A 312 -10.03 2.69 -32.82
C LEU A 312 -11.51 2.30 -32.71
N ASP A 313 -11.98 1.50 -33.68
CA ASP A 313 -13.24 0.80 -33.53
C ASP A 313 -13.14 -0.31 -32.48
N ARG A 314 -14.27 -0.98 -32.21
CA ARG A 314 -14.37 -2.00 -31.17
C ARG A 314 -13.37 -3.14 -31.37
N ALA A 315 -13.21 -3.62 -32.60
CA ALA A 315 -12.34 -4.76 -32.88
C ALA A 315 -10.87 -4.36 -32.71
N LEU A 316 -10.49 -3.21 -33.27
CA LEU A 316 -9.13 -2.70 -33.17
C LEU A 316 -8.76 -2.32 -31.72
N ALA A 317 -9.68 -1.70 -30.97
CA ALA A 317 -9.45 -1.34 -29.58
C ALA A 317 -9.26 -2.57 -28.68
N ILE A 318 -10.00 -3.67 -28.92
CA ILE A 318 -9.79 -4.96 -28.24
C ILE A 318 -8.42 -5.54 -28.59
N GLU A 319 -8.02 -5.51 -29.87
CA GLU A 319 -6.71 -6.00 -30.30
C GLU A 319 -5.55 -5.24 -29.64
N VAL A 320 -5.65 -3.91 -29.56
CA VAL A 320 -4.67 -3.07 -28.86
C VAL A 320 -4.69 -3.36 -27.36
N ALA A 321 -5.88 -3.51 -26.76
CA ALA A 321 -6.02 -3.79 -25.32
C ALA A 321 -5.39 -5.12 -24.93
N LEU A 322 -5.58 -6.17 -25.72
CA LEU A 322 -4.97 -7.47 -25.48
C LEU A 322 -3.45 -7.43 -25.60
N ARG A 323 -2.91 -6.66 -26.55
CA ARG A 323 -1.46 -6.54 -26.77
C ARG A 323 -0.77 -5.72 -25.68
N ASP A 324 -1.40 -4.63 -25.25
CA ASP A 324 -0.87 -3.74 -24.22
C ASP A 324 -1.33 -4.11 -22.81
N GLY A 325 -2.06 -5.21 -22.64
CA GLY A 325 -2.51 -5.69 -21.32
C GLY A 325 -3.53 -4.77 -20.65
N ALA A 326 -4.22 -3.91 -21.39
CA ALA A 326 -5.29 -3.08 -20.84
C ALA A 326 -6.45 -3.96 -20.35
N ARG A 327 -6.98 -3.61 -19.19
CA ARG A 327 -7.96 -4.41 -18.45
C ARG A 327 -9.37 -4.30 -19.03
N ALA A 328 -9.69 -3.16 -19.63
CA ALA A 328 -10.99 -2.89 -20.24
C ALA A 328 -10.86 -1.95 -21.44
N VAL A 329 -11.83 -2.02 -22.35
CA VAL A 329 -12.02 -1.04 -23.42
C VAL A 329 -13.26 -0.20 -23.11
N LEU A 330 -13.09 1.12 -23.09
CA LEU A 330 -14.17 2.08 -22.94
C LEU A 330 -14.63 2.53 -24.32
N MET A 331 -15.90 2.29 -24.63
CA MET A 331 -16.53 2.59 -25.90
C MET A 331 -17.51 3.77 -25.70
N PRO A 332 -17.07 5.02 -25.93
CA PRO A 332 -17.92 6.18 -25.75
C PRO A 332 -18.91 6.36 -26.89
N THR A 333 -20.11 6.82 -26.56
CA THR A 333 -21.22 7.06 -27.47
C THR A 333 -21.90 8.38 -27.15
N VAL A 334 -22.35 9.08 -28.18
CA VAL A 334 -23.20 10.26 -28.04
C VAL A 334 -24.29 10.25 -29.09
N LEU A 335 -25.52 10.47 -28.65
CA LEU A 335 -26.72 10.43 -29.48
C LEU A 335 -27.62 11.62 -29.16
N GLU A 336 -28.15 12.26 -30.19
CA GLU A 336 -29.14 13.33 -30.04
C GLU A 336 -30.48 12.88 -30.61
N LEU A 337 -31.54 12.95 -29.79
CA LEU A 337 -32.91 12.62 -30.17
C LEU A 337 -33.88 13.66 -29.60
N ASN A 338 -34.63 14.33 -30.49
CA ASN A 338 -35.66 15.32 -30.11
C ASN A 338 -35.14 16.42 -29.15
N GLY A 339 -33.92 16.91 -29.38
CA GLY A 339 -33.28 17.95 -28.54
C GLY A 339 -32.74 17.46 -27.19
N LYS A 340 -32.83 16.16 -26.89
CA LYS A 340 -32.14 15.51 -25.77
C LYS A 340 -30.86 14.85 -26.26
N VAL A 341 -29.80 14.99 -25.49
CA VAL A 341 -28.51 14.35 -25.75
C VAL A 341 -28.30 13.25 -24.73
N ARG A 342 -27.93 12.06 -25.19
CA ARG A 342 -27.50 10.94 -24.35
C ARG A 342 -26.00 10.73 -24.55
N VAL A 343 -25.25 10.84 -23.46
CA VAL A 343 -23.84 10.44 -23.40
C VAL A 343 -23.78 9.07 -22.73
N GLY A 344 -23.06 8.14 -23.31
CA GLY A 344 -22.88 6.82 -22.72
C GLY A 344 -21.48 6.27 -22.91
N VAL A 345 -21.06 5.41 -21.99
CA VAL A 345 -19.81 4.64 -22.11
C VAL A 345 -20.13 3.18 -21.84
N GLU A 346 -19.81 2.36 -22.83
CA GLU A 346 -19.87 0.91 -22.73
C GLU A 346 -18.49 0.39 -22.31
N VAL A 347 -18.45 -0.50 -21.31
CA VAL A 347 -17.22 -1.15 -20.85
C VAL A 347 -17.17 -2.56 -21.41
N VAL A 348 -16.13 -2.86 -22.17
CA VAL A 348 -15.95 -4.13 -22.85
C VAL A 348 -14.76 -4.87 -22.24
N ASP A 349 -14.94 -6.15 -21.93
CA ASP A 349 -13.84 -7.03 -21.55
C ASP A 349 -13.08 -7.45 -22.83
N PRO A 350 -11.80 -7.09 -22.99
CA PRO A 350 -11.03 -7.40 -24.18
C PRO A 350 -10.81 -8.91 -24.38
N ARG A 351 -10.93 -9.74 -23.33
CA ARG A 351 -10.74 -11.20 -23.44
C ARG A 351 -11.94 -11.91 -24.05
N THR A 352 -13.15 -11.47 -23.70
CA THR A 352 -14.39 -12.07 -24.18
C THR A 352 -14.99 -11.30 -25.35
N GLY A 353 -14.60 -10.03 -25.52
CA GLY A 353 -15.25 -9.09 -26.43
C GLY A 353 -16.68 -8.73 -26.02
N GLN A 354 -17.12 -9.10 -24.82
CA GLN A 354 -18.49 -8.83 -24.37
C GLN A 354 -18.57 -7.55 -23.57
N THR A 355 -19.72 -6.87 -23.71
CA THR A 355 -20.10 -5.75 -22.87
C THR A 355 -20.31 -6.24 -21.45
N VAL A 356 -19.60 -5.62 -20.51
CA VAL A 356 -19.68 -5.95 -19.09
C VAL A 356 -20.77 -5.12 -18.41
N TYR A 357 -20.77 -3.81 -18.66
CA TYR A 357 -21.84 -2.90 -18.29
C TYR A 357 -21.80 -1.64 -19.17
N THR A 358 -22.88 -0.88 -19.14
CA THR A 358 -23.01 0.39 -19.86
C THR A 358 -23.60 1.44 -18.94
N HIS A 359 -22.99 2.61 -18.90
CA HIS A 359 -23.52 3.78 -18.23
C HIS A 359 -23.98 4.82 -19.23
N PHE A 360 -25.08 5.49 -18.92
CA PHE A 360 -25.60 6.58 -19.74
C PHE A 360 -26.15 7.70 -18.85
N ALA A 361 -26.05 8.92 -19.35
CA ALA A 361 -26.68 10.09 -18.77
C ALA A 361 -27.39 10.87 -19.88
N ASP A 362 -28.62 11.29 -19.58
CA ASP A 362 -29.42 12.13 -20.45
C ASP A 362 -29.30 13.59 -20.02
N GLY A 363 -29.23 14.48 -21.01
CA GLY A 363 -29.23 15.91 -20.83
C GLY A 363 -30.04 16.62 -21.90
N ASN A 364 -30.29 17.91 -21.68
CA ASN A 364 -31.05 18.75 -22.60
C ASN A 364 -30.08 19.63 -23.40
N GLY A 365 -30.04 19.45 -24.72
CA GLY A 365 -29.14 20.19 -25.61
C GLY A 365 -27.64 19.89 -25.40
N LEU A 366 -26.81 20.47 -26.26
CA LEU A 366 -25.36 20.24 -26.27
C LEU A 366 -24.65 20.75 -25.01
N ASP A 367 -25.16 21.81 -24.39
CA ASP A 367 -24.57 22.40 -23.17
C ASP A 367 -24.55 21.42 -21.99
N SER A 368 -25.42 20.40 -22.04
CA SER A 368 -25.50 19.36 -21.01
C SER A 368 -24.49 18.22 -21.18
N ILE A 369 -23.73 18.18 -22.29
CA ILE A 369 -22.82 17.07 -22.63
C ILE A 369 -21.76 16.89 -21.55
N LEU A 370 -21.06 17.96 -21.14
CA LEU A 370 -19.97 17.85 -20.16
C LEU A 370 -20.46 17.37 -18.79
N ALA A 371 -21.62 17.84 -18.34
CA ALA A 371 -22.25 17.40 -17.10
C ALA A 371 -22.72 15.93 -17.18
N SER A 372 -23.23 15.52 -18.34
CA SER A 372 -23.60 14.13 -18.62
C SER A 372 -22.37 13.22 -18.62
N THR A 373 -21.27 13.67 -19.22
CA THR A 373 -19.97 12.97 -19.18
C THR A 373 -19.46 12.79 -17.76
N ASP A 374 -19.51 13.84 -16.91
CA ASP A 374 -19.12 13.72 -15.50
C ASP A 374 -19.96 12.70 -14.74
N THR A 375 -21.27 12.64 -15.03
CA THR A 375 -22.18 11.67 -14.41
C THR A 375 -21.81 10.24 -14.81
N VAL A 376 -21.54 10.02 -16.10
CA VAL A 376 -21.11 8.71 -16.62
C VAL A 376 -19.75 8.30 -16.04
N VAL A 377 -18.78 9.21 -15.99
CA VAL A 377 -17.45 8.93 -15.43
C VAL A 377 -17.50 8.64 -13.93
N LYS A 378 -18.38 9.32 -13.19
CA LYS A 378 -18.59 9.04 -11.76
C LYS A 378 -19.06 7.60 -11.53
N ALA A 379 -20.04 7.16 -12.31
CA ALA A 379 -20.55 5.79 -12.24
C ALA A 379 -19.48 4.78 -12.68
N LEU A 380 -18.75 5.09 -13.75
CA LEU A 380 -17.66 4.26 -14.25
C LEU A 380 -16.55 4.06 -13.21
N ARG A 381 -16.09 5.11 -12.54
CA ARG A 381 -15.05 5.01 -11.49
C ARG A 381 -15.51 4.13 -10.32
N SER A 382 -16.77 4.25 -9.90
CA SER A 382 -17.35 3.42 -8.86
C SER A 382 -17.37 1.93 -9.24
N ASP A 383 -17.78 1.61 -10.47
CA ASP A 383 -17.86 0.22 -10.94
C ASP A 383 -16.49 -0.40 -11.25
N LEU A 384 -15.51 0.44 -11.58
CA LEU A 384 -14.11 0.02 -11.70
C LEU A 384 -13.46 -0.25 -10.32
N GLY A 385 -14.16 -0.04 -9.21
CA GLY A 385 -13.69 -0.40 -7.87
C GLY A 385 -13.15 0.75 -7.03
N GLU A 386 -13.21 1.99 -7.54
CA GLU A 386 -12.83 3.16 -6.74
C GLU A 386 -13.89 3.44 -5.66
N ALA A 387 -13.45 3.67 -4.42
CA ALA A 387 -14.37 3.95 -3.32
C ALA A 387 -15.19 5.22 -3.60
N LEU A 388 -16.53 5.13 -3.48
CA LEU A 388 -17.47 6.24 -3.77
C LEU A 388 -17.15 7.56 -3.05
N HIS A 389 -16.60 7.46 -1.83
CA HIS A 389 -16.15 8.63 -1.06
C HIS A 389 -14.98 9.33 -1.75
N ASP A 390 -13.99 8.59 -2.26
CA ASP A 390 -12.82 9.13 -2.93
C ASP A 390 -13.18 9.68 -4.31
N VAL A 391 -14.04 8.99 -5.06
CA VAL A 391 -14.60 9.51 -6.33
C VAL A 391 -15.23 10.88 -6.12
N SER A 392 -16.08 11.02 -5.09
CA SER A 392 -16.80 12.27 -4.82
C SER A 392 -15.89 13.39 -4.31
N ARG A 393 -14.80 13.07 -3.61
CA ARG A 393 -13.82 14.06 -3.12
C ARG A 393 -12.88 14.53 -4.23
N GLU A 394 -12.51 13.64 -5.15
CA GLU A 394 -11.49 13.90 -6.15
C GLU A 394 -12.05 14.41 -7.48
N GLN A 395 -13.31 14.12 -7.81
CA GLN A 395 -13.94 14.58 -9.04
C GLN A 395 -14.39 16.04 -8.95
N LYS A 396 -13.66 16.93 -9.63
CA LYS A 396 -14.12 18.28 -9.93
C LYS A 396 -14.88 18.31 -11.27
N PRO A 397 -15.90 19.17 -11.43
CA PRO A 397 -16.65 19.26 -12.68
C PRO A 397 -15.76 19.61 -13.88
N LEU A 398 -16.00 18.96 -15.02
CA LEU A 398 -15.30 19.22 -16.28
C LEU A 398 -15.29 20.69 -16.69
N PRO A 399 -16.39 21.46 -16.60
CA PRO A 399 -16.38 22.89 -16.89
C PRO A 399 -15.41 23.70 -16.00
N THR A 400 -15.13 23.22 -14.79
CA THR A 400 -14.16 23.83 -13.88
C THR A 400 -12.73 23.44 -14.26
N VAL A 401 -12.45 22.14 -14.40
CA VAL A 401 -11.09 21.60 -14.60
C VAL A 401 -10.57 21.83 -16.02
N ALA A 402 -11.46 21.75 -17.01
CA ALA A 402 -11.19 22.03 -18.41
C ALA A 402 -11.82 23.38 -18.83
N THR A 403 -12.88 23.32 -19.64
CA THR A 403 -13.62 24.46 -20.17
C THR A 403 -15.09 24.08 -20.34
N ALA A 404 -15.99 25.06 -20.22
CA ALA A 404 -17.41 24.89 -20.58
C ALA A 404 -17.64 24.99 -22.11
N ASN A 405 -16.66 25.49 -22.86
CA ASN A 405 -16.77 25.76 -24.29
C ASN A 405 -16.29 24.54 -25.11
N LEU A 406 -17.22 23.88 -25.80
CA LEU A 406 -16.94 22.67 -26.59
C LEU A 406 -15.99 22.93 -27.77
N ASP A 407 -16.00 24.13 -28.36
CA ASP A 407 -15.09 24.51 -29.44
C ASP A 407 -13.67 24.75 -28.90
N ALA A 408 -13.55 25.32 -27.69
CA ALA A 408 -12.26 25.45 -27.01
C ALA A 408 -11.67 24.07 -26.68
N LEU A 409 -12.51 23.14 -26.21
CA LEU A 409 -12.12 21.77 -25.94
C LEU A 409 -11.71 21.02 -27.22
N HIS A 410 -12.44 21.24 -28.32
CA HIS A 410 -12.11 20.72 -29.65
C HIS A 410 -10.73 21.21 -30.11
N ALA A 411 -10.48 22.52 -30.02
CA ALA A 411 -9.21 23.12 -30.40
C ALA A 411 -8.06 22.57 -29.54
N TYR A 412 -8.25 22.38 -28.24
CA TYR A 412 -7.24 21.76 -27.37
C TYR A 412 -6.97 20.28 -27.72
N ALA A 413 -8.00 19.51 -28.06
CA ALA A 413 -7.85 18.13 -28.52
C ALA A 413 -7.04 18.07 -29.82
N LYS A 414 -7.32 18.96 -30.78
CA LYS A 414 -6.54 19.10 -32.02
C LYS A 414 -5.08 19.51 -31.76
N GLY A 415 -4.85 20.41 -30.81
CA GLY A 415 -3.49 20.77 -30.39
C GLY A 415 -2.72 19.60 -29.78
N SER A 416 -3.40 18.78 -28.98
CA SER A 416 -2.81 17.59 -28.36
C SER A 416 -2.48 16.50 -29.39
N ASP A 417 -3.38 16.26 -30.36
CA ASP A 417 -3.14 15.36 -31.49
C ASP A 417 -1.98 15.83 -32.38
N ALA A 418 -1.92 17.12 -32.71
CA ALA A 418 -0.83 17.70 -33.47
C ALA A 418 0.51 17.57 -32.72
N LEU A 419 0.52 17.78 -31.39
CA LEU A 419 1.69 17.59 -30.55
C LEU A 419 2.15 16.14 -30.53
N ALA A 420 1.23 15.17 -30.43
CA ALA A 420 1.54 13.74 -30.52
C ALA A 420 2.09 13.31 -31.89
N GLN A 421 1.91 14.15 -32.92
CA GLN A 421 2.47 13.98 -34.27
C GLN A 421 3.72 14.83 -34.51
N GLU A 422 4.26 15.47 -33.48
CA GLU A 422 5.41 16.39 -33.58
C GLU A 422 5.18 17.56 -34.54
N ARG A 423 3.92 17.89 -34.84
CA ARG A 423 3.52 19.06 -35.65
C ARG A 423 3.43 20.29 -34.76
N PHE A 424 4.58 20.74 -34.28
CA PHE A 424 4.71 21.77 -33.24
C PHE A 424 4.01 23.09 -33.60
N ASP A 425 4.22 23.63 -34.81
CA ASP A 425 3.60 24.89 -35.21
C ASP A 425 2.06 24.80 -35.23
N GLU A 426 1.53 23.70 -35.75
CA GLU A 426 0.09 23.44 -35.82
C GLU A 426 -0.50 23.26 -34.41
N ALA A 427 0.21 22.54 -33.54
CA ALA A 427 -0.18 22.38 -32.14
C ALA A 427 -0.26 23.72 -31.40
N LEU A 428 0.72 24.61 -31.60
CA LEU A 428 0.73 25.94 -31.00
C LEU A 428 -0.49 26.76 -31.44
N LEU A 429 -0.81 26.77 -32.74
CA LEU A 429 -1.96 27.48 -33.29
C LEU A 429 -3.28 27.00 -32.68
N PHE A 430 -3.45 25.68 -32.54
CA PHE A 430 -4.64 25.10 -31.94
C PHE A 430 -4.77 25.40 -30.44
N PHE A 431 -3.68 25.32 -29.67
CA PHE A 431 -3.73 25.72 -28.27
C PHE A 431 -4.01 27.21 -28.08
N GLN A 432 -3.47 28.08 -28.95
CA GLN A 432 -3.80 29.51 -28.96
C GLN A 432 -5.27 29.75 -29.29
N GLN A 433 -5.84 29.00 -30.24
CA GLN A 433 -7.26 29.04 -30.53
C GLN A 433 -8.10 28.66 -29.32
N ALA A 434 -7.73 27.61 -28.59
CA ALA A 434 -8.42 27.21 -27.36
C ALA A 434 -8.41 28.34 -26.30
N THR A 435 -7.28 29.03 -26.10
CA THR A 435 -7.21 30.18 -25.17
C THR A 435 -7.95 31.42 -25.66
N ARG A 436 -8.13 31.60 -26.98
CA ARG A 436 -8.96 32.68 -27.53
C ARG A 436 -10.45 32.42 -27.31
N LEU A 437 -10.88 31.17 -27.43
CA LEU A 437 -12.26 30.74 -27.24
C LEU A 437 -12.65 30.69 -25.75
N ASP A 438 -11.71 30.32 -24.89
CA ASP A 438 -11.85 30.38 -23.43
C ASP A 438 -10.53 30.83 -22.78
N PRO A 439 -10.40 32.13 -22.42
CA PRO A 439 -9.21 32.66 -21.76
C PRO A 439 -8.92 32.07 -20.39
N GLN A 440 -9.84 31.31 -19.79
CA GLN A 440 -9.64 30.65 -18.50
C GLN A 440 -9.26 29.17 -18.62
N PHE A 441 -9.15 28.64 -19.85
CA PHE A 441 -8.85 27.23 -20.08
C PHE A 441 -7.38 26.90 -19.78
N THR A 442 -7.12 26.51 -18.52
CA THR A 442 -5.77 26.37 -17.96
C THR A 442 -4.92 25.34 -18.69
N PHE A 443 -5.50 24.20 -19.12
CA PHE A 443 -4.77 23.18 -19.88
C PHE A 443 -4.20 23.70 -21.20
N ALA A 444 -4.89 24.61 -21.89
CA ALA A 444 -4.39 25.17 -23.14
C ALA A 444 -3.13 26.01 -22.92
N TYR A 445 -3.05 26.79 -21.82
CA TYR A 445 -1.81 27.47 -21.44
C TYR A 445 -0.70 26.49 -21.06
N ILE A 446 -1.02 25.40 -20.34
CA ILE A 446 -0.03 24.34 -20.03
C ILE A 446 0.49 23.69 -21.31
N GLY A 447 -0.38 23.43 -22.30
CA GLY A 447 0.00 22.90 -23.61
C GLY A 447 0.97 23.82 -24.35
N GLN A 448 0.65 25.11 -24.45
CA GLN A 448 1.53 26.12 -25.04
C GLN A 448 2.86 26.23 -24.27
N MET A 449 2.81 26.24 -22.94
CA MET A 449 3.99 26.34 -22.07
C MET A 449 4.95 25.18 -22.32
N ARG A 450 4.45 23.94 -22.29
CA ARG A 450 5.25 22.73 -22.54
C ARG A 450 5.89 22.76 -23.93
N LEU A 451 5.12 23.18 -24.93
CA LEU A 451 5.60 23.27 -26.30
C LEU A 451 6.70 24.32 -26.47
N GLN A 452 6.48 25.52 -25.94
CA GLN A 452 7.49 26.59 -25.95
C GLN A 452 8.75 26.19 -25.18
N TYR A 453 8.60 25.50 -24.05
CA TYR A 453 9.73 24.96 -23.29
C TYR A 453 10.51 23.92 -24.11
N ALA A 454 9.82 22.98 -24.75
CA ALA A 454 10.44 21.96 -25.60
C ALA A 454 11.17 22.56 -26.81
N MET A 455 10.68 23.69 -27.35
CA MET A 455 11.35 24.44 -28.42
C MET A 455 12.52 25.31 -27.93
N GLY A 456 12.80 25.35 -26.62
CA GLY A 456 13.88 26.15 -26.03
C GLY A 456 13.50 27.62 -25.73
N ASN A 457 12.25 28.01 -25.96
CA ASN A 457 11.75 29.36 -25.68
C ASN A 457 11.35 29.51 -24.20
N VAL A 458 12.32 29.35 -23.29
CA VAL A 458 12.10 29.28 -21.83
C VAL A 458 11.41 30.53 -21.28
N SER A 459 11.74 31.72 -21.79
CA SER A 459 11.09 32.98 -21.39
C SER A 459 9.60 33.01 -21.74
N ALA A 460 9.24 32.63 -22.97
CA ALA A 460 7.86 32.55 -23.42
C ALA A 460 7.07 31.48 -22.64
N ALA A 461 7.70 30.32 -22.38
CA ALA A 461 7.13 29.28 -21.53
C ALA A 461 6.86 29.80 -20.11
N GLY A 462 7.78 30.57 -19.52
CA GLY A 462 7.61 31.18 -18.20
C GLY A 462 6.44 32.17 -18.13
N GLU A 463 6.17 32.93 -19.18
CA GLU A 463 4.99 33.80 -19.27
C GLU A 463 3.69 32.98 -19.33
N LEU A 464 3.66 31.94 -20.16
CA LEU A 464 2.51 31.03 -20.26
C LEU A 464 2.27 30.28 -18.94
N TYR A 465 3.32 29.93 -18.20
CA TYR A 465 3.21 29.39 -16.85
C TYR A 465 2.53 30.38 -15.90
N ARG A 466 2.89 31.67 -15.92
CA ARG A 466 2.23 32.70 -15.09
C ARG A 466 0.74 32.83 -15.40
N GLN A 467 0.36 32.65 -16.67
CA GLN A 467 -1.04 32.61 -17.06
C GLN A 467 -1.72 31.34 -16.54
N ALA A 468 -1.09 30.18 -16.69
CA ALA A 468 -1.61 28.91 -16.20
C ALA A 468 -1.78 28.86 -14.67
N VAL A 469 -0.83 29.43 -13.90
CA VAL A 469 -0.88 29.39 -12.42
C VAL A 469 -2.07 30.16 -11.85
N SER A 470 -2.62 31.13 -12.59
CA SER A 470 -3.85 31.84 -12.20
C SER A 470 -5.06 30.89 -12.11
N GLY A 471 -5.09 29.83 -12.93
CA GLY A 471 -6.12 28.80 -12.94
C GLY A 471 -5.82 27.59 -12.06
N ARG A 472 -4.73 27.61 -11.29
CA ARG A 472 -4.25 26.46 -10.51
C ARG A 472 -5.33 25.80 -9.65
N THR A 473 -6.17 26.56 -8.95
CA THR A 473 -7.21 26.00 -8.05
C THR A 473 -8.33 25.26 -8.78
N ARG A 474 -8.49 25.51 -10.09
CA ARG A 474 -9.47 24.85 -10.95
C ARG A 474 -9.03 23.45 -11.37
N LEU A 475 -7.72 23.22 -11.45
CA LEU A 475 -7.13 21.95 -11.83
C LEU A 475 -7.41 20.82 -10.82
N SER A 476 -7.31 19.57 -11.29
CA SER A 476 -7.33 18.38 -10.43
C SER A 476 -6.14 18.40 -9.44
N ALA A 477 -6.17 17.56 -8.39
CA ALA A 477 -5.06 17.49 -7.45
C ALA A 477 -3.75 17.07 -8.13
N ARG A 478 -3.81 16.12 -9.09
CA ARG A 478 -2.67 15.70 -9.91
C ARG A 478 -2.09 16.86 -10.71
N ASP A 479 -2.95 17.57 -11.44
CA ASP A 479 -2.54 18.63 -12.36
C ASP A 479 -2.02 19.86 -11.61
N GLN A 480 -2.48 20.09 -10.37
CA GLN A 480 -1.89 21.07 -9.47
C GLN A 480 -0.46 20.71 -9.09
N LEU A 481 -0.18 19.44 -8.75
CA LEU A 481 1.19 18.98 -8.46
C LEU A 481 2.09 19.10 -9.69
N TYR A 482 1.58 18.74 -10.87
CA TYR A 482 2.29 18.90 -12.13
C TYR A 482 2.65 20.37 -12.39
N LEU A 483 1.69 21.28 -12.25
CA LEU A 483 1.93 22.71 -12.42
C LEU A 483 2.87 23.28 -11.34
N ASP A 484 2.76 22.83 -10.09
CA ASP A 484 3.67 23.24 -9.01
C ASP A 484 5.12 22.80 -9.26
N ALA A 485 5.31 21.63 -9.88
CA ALA A 485 6.64 21.13 -10.23
C ALA A 485 7.27 21.98 -11.34
N TRP A 486 6.51 22.29 -12.40
CA TRP A 486 6.93 23.31 -13.39
C TRP A 486 7.23 24.66 -12.74
N GLY A 487 6.48 25.05 -11.71
CA GLY A 487 6.73 26.26 -10.94
C GLY A 487 8.11 26.29 -10.27
N ALA A 488 8.61 25.14 -9.82
CA ALA A 488 9.97 25.05 -9.30
C ALA A 488 11.00 25.28 -10.43
N ASP A 489 10.76 24.72 -11.62
CA ASP A 489 11.63 24.92 -12.79
C ASP A 489 11.66 26.38 -13.26
N PHE A 490 10.52 27.07 -13.26
CA PHE A 490 10.41 28.48 -13.69
C PHE A 490 10.73 29.51 -12.60
N SER A 491 10.73 29.15 -11.32
CA SER A 491 11.04 30.08 -10.22
C SER A 491 12.54 30.30 -10.01
N GLY A 492 13.40 29.55 -10.71
CA GLY A 492 14.83 29.58 -10.50
C GLY A 492 15.26 28.82 -9.25
N ALA A 493 14.38 27.95 -8.72
CA ALA A 493 14.72 27.07 -7.61
C ALA A 493 15.89 26.15 -7.98
N PRO A 494 16.80 25.82 -7.04
CA PRO A 494 17.85 24.84 -7.28
C PRO A 494 17.29 23.53 -7.86
N PRO A 495 18.01 22.83 -8.77
CA PRO A 495 17.49 21.64 -9.44
C PRO A 495 16.98 20.56 -8.48
N GLN A 496 17.56 20.44 -7.29
CA GLN A 496 17.13 19.51 -6.24
C GLN A 496 15.72 19.82 -5.74
N ARG A 497 15.36 21.10 -5.61
CA ARG A 497 14.01 21.51 -5.20
C ARG A 497 12.99 21.25 -6.31
N SER A 498 13.41 21.37 -7.57
CA SER A 498 12.58 20.90 -8.68
C SER A 498 12.39 19.38 -8.64
N ALA A 499 13.49 18.63 -8.45
CA ALA A 499 13.45 17.18 -8.32
C ALA A 499 12.51 16.74 -7.18
N GLU A 500 12.55 17.37 -6.02
CA GLU A 500 11.62 17.12 -4.90
C GLU A 500 10.15 17.28 -5.29
N LYS A 501 9.82 18.30 -6.10
CA LYS A 501 8.44 18.53 -6.57
C LYS A 501 8.01 17.46 -7.57
N TRP A 502 8.87 17.11 -8.52
CA TRP A 502 8.62 16.02 -9.46
C TRP A 502 8.47 14.67 -8.76
N ARG A 503 9.30 14.40 -7.74
CA ARG A 503 9.21 13.20 -6.89
C ARG A 503 7.88 13.12 -6.14
N MET A 504 7.35 14.24 -5.66
CA MET A 504 6.05 14.26 -4.98
C MET A 504 4.91 13.82 -5.92
N LEU A 505 4.95 14.26 -7.18
CA LEU A 505 4.00 13.83 -8.21
C LEU A 505 4.12 12.32 -8.45
N THR A 506 5.33 11.80 -8.64
CA THR A 506 5.54 10.38 -8.94
C THR A 506 5.28 9.45 -7.76
N GLN A 507 5.41 9.92 -6.51
CA GLN A 507 5.02 9.15 -5.33
C GLN A 507 3.49 8.98 -5.21
N LEU A 508 2.73 9.98 -5.63
CA LEU A 508 1.26 9.95 -5.56
C LEU A 508 0.61 9.37 -6.83
N TYR A 509 1.28 9.52 -7.96
CA TYR A 509 0.88 9.07 -9.29
C TYR A 509 2.06 8.32 -9.95
N PRO A 510 2.37 7.10 -9.49
CA PRO A 510 3.54 6.35 -9.95
C PRO A 510 3.52 6.03 -11.44
N ASP A 511 2.40 6.17 -12.13
CA ASP A 511 2.24 5.79 -13.53
C ASP A 511 2.27 7.01 -14.47
N ASP A 512 2.61 8.19 -13.95
CA ASP A 512 2.78 9.40 -14.75
C ASP A 512 4.18 9.44 -15.39
N PRO A 513 4.35 9.07 -16.68
CA PRO A 513 5.67 8.99 -17.29
C PRO A 513 6.36 10.35 -17.38
N ALA A 514 5.60 11.43 -17.52
CA ALA A 514 6.12 12.79 -17.57
C ALA A 514 6.76 13.20 -16.24
N GLY A 515 6.13 12.88 -15.10
CA GLY A 515 6.68 13.16 -13.77
C GLY A 515 8.02 12.45 -13.53
N TRP A 516 8.14 11.18 -13.90
CA TRP A 516 9.40 10.44 -13.78
C TRP A 516 10.47 10.97 -14.73
N MET A 517 10.12 11.28 -15.97
CA MET A 517 11.07 11.87 -16.92
C MET A 517 11.61 13.20 -16.40
N ASN A 518 10.74 14.11 -15.96
CA ASN A 518 11.17 15.41 -15.45
C ASN A 518 11.94 15.28 -14.12
N HIS A 519 11.59 14.31 -13.26
CA HIS A 519 12.38 14.02 -12.06
C HIS A 519 13.81 13.59 -12.42
N ALA A 520 13.93 12.63 -13.35
CA ALA A 520 15.22 12.15 -13.83
C ALA A 520 16.04 13.25 -14.52
N MET A 521 15.40 14.11 -15.32
CA MET A 521 16.04 15.27 -15.93
C MET A 521 16.52 16.28 -14.88
N ALA A 522 15.76 16.53 -13.81
CA ALA A 522 16.16 17.43 -12.73
C ALA A 522 17.37 16.86 -11.94
N LEU A 523 17.39 15.55 -11.69
CA LEU A 523 18.54 14.85 -11.08
C LEU A 523 19.77 14.91 -12.00
N PHE A 524 19.58 14.66 -13.30
CA PHE A 524 20.64 14.75 -14.31
C PHE A 524 21.23 16.17 -14.36
N ALA A 525 20.37 17.20 -14.42
CA ALA A 525 20.77 18.60 -14.43
C ALA A 525 21.50 19.01 -13.14
N TYR A 526 21.29 18.31 -12.03
CA TYR A 526 22.05 18.50 -10.79
C TYR A 526 23.41 17.77 -10.81
N GLY A 527 23.55 16.72 -11.62
CA GLY A 527 24.74 15.85 -11.68
C GLY A 527 24.57 14.55 -10.90
N ASP A 528 23.37 14.27 -10.38
CA ASP A 528 23.02 12.97 -9.82
C ASP A 528 22.64 11.99 -10.96
N TYR A 529 23.66 11.55 -11.68
CA TYR A 529 23.49 10.63 -12.81
C TYR A 529 23.06 9.23 -12.37
N ASP A 530 23.35 8.84 -11.13
CA ASP A 530 22.94 7.54 -10.59
C ASP A 530 21.44 7.53 -10.28
N GLY A 531 20.93 8.57 -9.62
CA GLY A 531 19.50 8.75 -9.40
C GLY A 531 18.72 8.92 -10.72
N ALA A 532 19.25 9.71 -11.66
CA ALA A 532 18.63 9.88 -12.97
C ALA A 532 18.49 8.55 -13.72
N LEU A 533 19.54 7.71 -13.75
CA LEU A 533 19.47 6.41 -14.42
C LEU A 533 18.48 5.47 -13.71
N ALA A 534 18.46 5.47 -12.37
CA ALA A 534 17.54 4.65 -11.59
C ALA A 534 16.07 4.96 -11.88
N ASP A 535 15.74 6.23 -12.12
CA ASP A 535 14.38 6.66 -12.47
C ASP A 535 14.00 6.36 -13.92
N MET A 536 14.96 6.44 -14.84
CA MET A 536 14.71 6.20 -16.27
C MET A 536 14.57 4.72 -16.61
N MET A 537 15.31 3.82 -15.95
CA MET A 537 15.29 2.39 -16.30
C MET A 537 13.88 1.76 -16.22
N PRO A 538 13.08 1.96 -15.14
CA PRO A 538 11.72 1.46 -15.08
C PRO A 538 10.79 2.05 -16.14
N LEU A 539 11.08 3.24 -16.69
CA LEU A 539 10.29 3.83 -17.77
C LEU A 539 10.37 3.01 -19.05
N LEU A 540 11.46 2.29 -19.29
CA LEU A 540 11.58 1.41 -20.46
C LEU A 540 10.62 0.22 -20.40
N GLU A 541 10.14 -0.17 -19.22
CA GLU A 541 9.22 -1.30 -19.05
C GLU A 541 7.75 -0.87 -19.05
N ARG A 542 7.47 0.43 -18.96
CA ARG A 542 6.12 0.97 -18.80
C ARG A 542 5.42 1.19 -20.13
N HIS A 543 4.11 0.96 -20.12
CA HIS A 543 3.29 1.05 -21.32
C HIS A 543 3.22 2.45 -21.96
N GLN A 544 3.55 3.57 -21.29
CA GLN A 544 3.26 4.93 -21.79
C GLN A 544 4.45 5.81 -22.18
N THR A 545 5.61 5.24 -22.46
CA THR A 545 6.83 6.04 -22.56
C THR A 545 7.27 6.25 -24.00
N HIS A 546 7.74 7.47 -24.30
CA HIS A 546 8.49 7.75 -25.53
C HIS A 546 9.80 6.96 -25.49
N ARG A 547 9.76 5.67 -25.83
CA ARG A 547 10.86 4.74 -25.57
C ARG A 547 12.17 5.21 -26.20
N ALA A 548 12.14 5.75 -27.42
CA ALA A 548 13.33 6.27 -28.09
C ALA A 548 13.96 7.43 -27.32
N LEU A 549 13.15 8.39 -26.85
CA LEU A 549 13.61 9.51 -26.03
C LEU A 549 14.18 9.04 -24.69
N VAL A 550 13.51 8.09 -24.02
CA VAL A 550 14.00 7.50 -22.76
C VAL A 550 15.33 6.80 -22.99
N LEU A 551 15.48 6.01 -24.06
CA LEU A 551 16.73 5.31 -24.41
C LEU A 551 17.86 6.30 -24.74
N SER A 552 17.58 7.38 -25.45
CA SER A 552 18.54 8.47 -25.69
C SER A 552 19.02 9.09 -24.38
N PHE A 553 18.10 9.42 -23.47
CA PHE A 553 18.44 9.96 -22.14
C PHE A 553 19.20 8.94 -21.25
N VAL A 554 18.84 7.66 -21.31
CA VAL A 554 19.59 6.57 -20.66
C VAL A 554 21.02 6.51 -21.21
N GLY A 555 21.17 6.56 -22.54
CA GLY A 555 22.46 6.58 -23.21
C GLY A 555 23.32 7.77 -22.79
N ARG A 556 22.74 8.97 -22.75
CA ARG A 556 23.41 10.20 -22.26
C ARG A 556 23.84 10.06 -20.80
N THR A 557 23.00 9.48 -19.94
CA THR A 557 23.28 9.28 -18.52
C THR A 557 24.38 8.25 -18.28
N GLN A 558 24.37 7.15 -19.04
CA GLN A 558 25.45 6.16 -19.03
C GLN A 558 26.76 6.76 -19.53
N LEU A 559 26.70 7.62 -20.56
CA LEU A 559 27.87 8.34 -21.07
C LEU A 559 28.47 9.27 -20.00
N ALA A 560 27.65 10.00 -19.26
CA ALA A 560 28.06 10.82 -18.11
C ALA A 560 28.72 10.00 -16.98
N ARG A 561 28.28 8.76 -16.78
CA ARG A 561 28.86 7.81 -15.81
C ARG A 561 30.16 7.16 -16.26
N GLY A 562 30.52 7.29 -17.53
CA GLY A 562 31.68 6.61 -18.14
C GLY A 562 31.36 5.19 -18.66
N GLU A 563 30.09 4.83 -18.74
CA GLU A 563 29.61 3.50 -19.17
C GLU A 563 29.43 3.48 -20.70
N VAL A 564 30.51 3.72 -21.44
CA VAL A 564 30.48 3.97 -22.89
C VAL A 564 29.78 2.85 -23.67
N LYS A 565 30.06 1.58 -23.36
CA LYS A 565 29.44 0.44 -24.05
C LYS A 565 27.94 0.34 -23.83
N ALA A 566 27.49 0.63 -22.62
CA ALA A 566 26.07 0.65 -22.30
C ALA A 566 25.38 1.80 -23.05
N ALA A 567 26.01 2.97 -23.09
CA ALA A 567 25.51 4.12 -23.85
C ALA A 567 25.36 3.81 -25.35
N VAL A 568 26.37 3.19 -25.98
CA VAL A 568 26.29 2.74 -27.38
C VAL A 568 25.10 1.81 -27.60
N ALA A 569 24.88 0.85 -26.69
CA ALA A 569 23.75 -0.08 -26.80
C ALA A 569 22.40 0.65 -26.70
N ALA A 570 22.25 1.58 -25.75
CA ALA A 570 21.02 2.35 -25.56
C ALA A 570 20.70 3.23 -26.79
N PHE A 571 21.69 3.96 -27.32
CA PHE A 571 21.49 4.77 -28.53
C PHE A 571 21.17 3.93 -29.76
N LYS A 572 21.81 2.77 -29.92
CA LYS A 572 21.51 1.85 -31.01
C LYS A 572 20.08 1.30 -30.92
N GLU A 573 19.61 0.99 -29.72
CA GLU A 573 18.22 0.56 -29.50
C GLU A 573 17.24 1.70 -29.82
N ALA A 574 17.55 2.94 -29.40
CA ALA A 574 16.76 4.11 -29.77
C ALA A 574 16.67 4.29 -31.28
N GLY A 575 17.81 4.14 -31.99
CA GLY A 575 17.91 4.21 -33.44
C GLY A 575 17.17 3.11 -34.21
N ALA A 576 16.77 2.01 -33.55
CA ALA A 576 15.95 0.96 -34.14
C ALA A 576 14.44 1.25 -34.06
N LEU A 577 14.03 2.27 -33.29
CA LEU A 577 12.63 2.61 -33.11
C LEU A 577 12.14 3.54 -34.24
N PRO A 578 10.88 3.39 -34.69
CA PRO A 578 10.27 4.29 -35.67
C PRO A 578 10.35 5.75 -35.22
N ASN A 579 10.46 6.67 -36.18
CA ASN A 579 10.46 8.13 -35.98
C ASN A 579 11.63 8.70 -35.14
N TRP A 580 12.61 7.90 -34.73
CA TRP A 580 13.85 8.41 -34.13
C TRP A 580 14.89 8.75 -35.21
N HIS A 581 15.23 10.03 -35.33
CA HIS A 581 16.13 10.53 -36.38
C HIS A 581 17.62 10.50 -35.99
N GLY A 582 17.94 9.99 -34.80
CA GLY A 582 19.30 9.83 -34.29
C GLY A 582 19.71 10.90 -33.27
N ASP A 583 20.78 10.59 -32.54
CA ASP A 583 21.33 11.41 -31.45
C ASP A 583 22.82 11.66 -31.72
N MET A 584 23.28 12.91 -31.64
CA MET A 584 24.68 13.24 -31.87
C MET A 584 25.58 12.58 -30.82
N LEU A 585 25.07 12.33 -29.61
CA LEU A 585 25.79 11.62 -28.56
C LEU A 585 26.07 10.15 -28.90
N GLU A 586 25.35 9.54 -29.84
CA GLU A 586 25.66 8.20 -30.33
C GLU A 586 27.02 8.18 -31.05
N ALA A 587 27.27 9.17 -31.90
CA ALA A 587 28.57 9.28 -32.58
C ALA A 587 29.71 9.58 -31.59
N VAL A 588 29.44 10.36 -30.54
CA VAL A 588 30.38 10.56 -29.44
C VAL A 588 30.67 9.25 -28.72
N ALA A 589 29.64 8.49 -28.35
CA ALA A 589 29.78 7.21 -27.66
C ALA A 589 30.56 6.19 -28.50
N LEU A 590 30.27 6.08 -29.81
CA LEU A 590 31.01 5.24 -30.75
C LEU A 590 32.48 5.64 -30.85
N LEU A 591 32.79 6.94 -30.89
CA LEU A 591 34.19 7.39 -30.92
C LEU A 591 34.92 7.00 -29.63
N LEU A 592 34.28 7.15 -28.48
CA LEU A 592 34.84 6.79 -27.17
C LEU A 592 34.99 5.28 -26.97
N ASP A 593 34.18 4.44 -27.65
CA ASP A 593 34.35 2.98 -27.67
C ASP A 593 35.45 2.52 -28.64
N GLY A 594 36.09 3.45 -29.36
CA GLY A 594 37.15 3.17 -30.34
C GLY A 594 36.64 2.90 -31.75
N GLU A 595 35.34 3.08 -32.01
CA GLU A 595 34.70 2.83 -33.30
C GLU A 595 34.68 4.09 -34.20
N ALA A 596 35.86 4.69 -34.43
CA ALA A 596 35.98 5.99 -35.09
C ALA A 596 35.30 6.08 -36.47
N GLN A 597 35.35 5.01 -37.27
CA GLN A 597 34.69 4.94 -38.58
C GLN A 597 33.16 5.01 -38.44
N LYS A 598 32.58 4.23 -37.52
CA LYS A 598 31.13 4.25 -37.26
C LYS A 598 30.68 5.58 -36.67
N ALA A 599 31.50 6.17 -35.80
CA ALA A 599 31.24 7.51 -35.27
C ALA A 599 31.11 8.55 -36.38
N HIS A 600 32.03 8.51 -37.37
CA HIS A 600 31.97 9.40 -38.54
C HIS A 600 30.73 9.14 -39.40
N GLU A 601 30.46 7.90 -39.77
CA GLU A 601 29.27 7.53 -40.53
C GLU A 601 27.98 8.00 -39.83
N ARG A 602 27.91 7.83 -38.50
CA ARG A 602 26.76 8.26 -37.71
C ARG A 602 26.63 9.78 -37.65
N SER A 603 27.71 10.52 -37.47
CA SER A 603 27.67 11.99 -37.43
C SER A 603 27.24 12.61 -38.77
N GLU A 604 27.63 11.99 -39.88
CA GLU A 604 27.24 12.43 -41.23
C GLU A 604 25.79 12.07 -41.58
N ALA A 605 25.27 10.96 -41.05
CA ALA A 605 23.87 10.56 -41.24
C ALA A 605 22.88 11.56 -40.63
N ILE A 606 23.29 12.34 -39.62
CA ILE A 606 22.49 13.41 -39.02
C ILE A 606 22.63 14.67 -39.89
N THR A 607 21.81 14.76 -40.94
CA THR A 607 21.90 15.81 -41.97
C THR A 607 21.28 17.14 -41.53
N SER A 608 20.24 17.12 -40.70
CA SER A 608 19.64 18.31 -40.09
C SER A 608 20.03 18.39 -38.62
N ARG A 609 21.01 19.24 -38.31
CA ARG A 609 21.49 19.44 -36.94
C ARG A 609 20.78 20.65 -36.32
N GLY A 610 19.92 20.39 -35.34
CA GLY A 610 19.46 21.41 -34.40
C GLY A 610 20.63 22.00 -33.61
N LEU A 611 20.43 23.16 -32.97
CA LEU A 611 21.52 23.91 -32.33
C LEU A 611 22.26 23.12 -31.24
N GLY A 612 21.56 22.29 -30.46
CA GLY A 612 22.17 21.37 -29.48
C GLY A 612 23.09 20.33 -30.13
N ALA A 613 22.60 19.65 -31.18
CA ALA A 613 23.38 18.68 -31.94
C ALA A 613 24.61 19.33 -32.61
N ARG A 614 24.53 20.59 -33.05
CA ARG A 614 25.69 21.32 -33.57
C ARG A 614 26.74 21.55 -32.49
N MET A 615 26.34 21.93 -31.27
CA MET A 615 27.28 22.08 -30.14
C MET A 615 28.02 20.76 -29.89
N GLU A 616 27.29 19.66 -29.72
CA GLU A 616 27.86 18.33 -29.50
C GLU A 616 28.76 17.87 -30.67
N TYR A 617 28.36 18.17 -31.92
CA TYR A 617 29.17 17.89 -33.11
C TYR A 617 30.48 18.70 -33.13
N SER A 618 30.45 19.98 -32.74
CA SER A 618 31.68 20.78 -32.62
C SER A 618 32.63 20.20 -31.57
N GLY A 619 32.09 19.68 -30.45
CA GLY A 619 32.86 18.93 -29.47
C GLY A 619 33.48 17.66 -30.07
N LEU A 620 32.71 16.91 -30.88
CA LEU A 620 33.21 15.69 -31.54
C LEU A 620 34.39 16.01 -32.46
N LEU A 621 34.27 17.06 -33.28
CA LEU A 621 35.34 17.56 -34.15
C LEU A 621 36.58 17.95 -33.33
N ALA A 622 36.41 18.73 -32.26
CA ALA A 622 37.50 19.15 -31.39
C ALA A 622 38.21 17.97 -30.71
N LEU A 623 37.46 16.96 -30.24
CA LEU A 623 38.03 15.74 -29.66
C LEU A 623 38.85 14.94 -30.67
N GLN A 624 38.51 15.02 -31.97
CA GLN A 624 39.30 14.44 -33.05
C GLN A 624 40.52 15.28 -33.46
N GLY A 625 40.75 16.43 -32.81
CA GLY A 625 41.85 17.34 -33.12
C GLY A 625 41.51 18.38 -34.20
N ARG A 626 40.24 18.48 -34.59
CA ARG A 626 39.74 19.37 -35.65
C ARG A 626 39.13 20.66 -35.09
N ALA A 627 39.88 21.36 -34.24
CA ALA A 627 39.40 22.58 -33.57
C ALA A 627 39.00 23.71 -34.54
N ASN A 628 39.69 23.83 -35.69
CA ASN A 628 39.32 24.76 -36.76
C ASN A 628 37.91 24.47 -37.31
N ASP A 629 37.60 23.20 -37.55
CA ASP A 629 36.29 22.78 -38.08
C ASP A 629 35.20 22.99 -37.02
N ALA A 630 35.50 22.73 -35.74
CA ALA A 630 34.61 23.02 -34.63
C ALA A 630 34.27 24.51 -34.52
N ALA A 631 35.27 25.39 -34.71
CA ALA A 631 35.07 26.84 -34.72
C ALA A 631 34.22 27.29 -35.92
N ALA A 632 34.43 26.72 -37.10
CA ALA A 632 33.64 27.00 -38.30
C ALA A 632 32.17 26.59 -38.14
N GLU A 633 31.91 25.40 -37.58
CA GLU A 633 30.57 24.90 -37.29
C GLU A 633 29.82 25.85 -36.33
N MET A 634 30.47 26.28 -35.25
CA MET A 634 29.86 27.23 -34.30
C MET A 634 29.67 28.62 -34.88
N THR A 635 30.58 29.09 -35.74
CA THR A 635 30.40 30.35 -36.46
C THR A 635 29.15 30.31 -37.35
N GLN A 636 28.91 29.18 -38.04
CA GLN A 636 27.69 28.99 -38.81
C GLN A 636 26.44 28.94 -37.92
N ALA A 637 26.51 28.25 -36.78
CA ALA A 637 25.41 28.18 -35.82
C ALA A 637 25.03 29.56 -35.26
N VAL A 638 26.02 30.41 -34.96
CA VAL A 638 25.78 31.81 -34.52
C VAL A 638 25.05 32.62 -35.59
N ALA A 639 25.37 32.42 -36.87
CA ALA A 639 24.66 33.10 -37.97
C ALA A 639 23.19 32.66 -38.12
N GLN A 640 22.80 31.54 -37.50
CA GLN A 640 21.47 30.91 -37.61
C GLN A 640 20.67 30.93 -36.29
N CYS A 641 21.21 31.50 -35.21
CA CYS A 641 20.62 31.41 -33.87
C CYS A 641 19.29 32.18 -33.70
N GLY A 642 18.94 33.05 -34.65
CA GLY A 642 17.68 33.79 -34.66
C GLY A 642 17.61 34.90 -33.61
N GLU A 643 16.41 35.14 -33.07
CA GLU A 643 16.13 36.24 -32.11
C GLU A 643 16.18 35.80 -30.64
N VAL A 644 16.63 34.57 -30.32
CA VAL A 644 16.73 34.07 -28.92
C VAL A 644 18.10 34.46 -28.34
N PRO A 645 18.21 35.55 -27.54
CA PRO A 645 19.52 36.15 -27.25
C PRO A 645 20.42 35.24 -26.41
N GLU A 646 19.82 34.51 -25.46
CA GLU A 646 20.53 33.58 -24.57
C GLU A 646 21.25 32.47 -25.36
N LEU A 647 20.55 31.85 -26.30
CA LEU A 647 21.09 30.78 -27.13
C LEU A 647 22.19 31.29 -28.07
N CYS A 648 22.01 32.49 -28.63
CA CYS A 648 23.05 33.15 -29.43
C CYS A 648 24.32 33.43 -28.60
N ASP A 649 24.19 33.84 -27.34
CA ASP A 649 25.32 34.10 -26.46
C ASP A 649 26.09 32.79 -26.10
N ILE A 650 25.38 31.67 -25.91
CA ILE A 650 25.98 30.34 -25.72
C ILE A 650 26.78 29.92 -26.96
N LEU A 651 26.18 30.02 -28.14
CA LEU A 651 26.84 29.65 -29.40
C LEU A 651 28.04 30.56 -29.69
N ALA A 652 27.92 31.87 -29.40
CA ALA A 652 29.01 32.81 -29.52
C ALA A 652 30.16 32.47 -28.56
N LEU A 653 29.87 32.09 -27.31
CA LEU A 653 30.87 31.63 -26.36
C LEU A 653 31.62 30.41 -26.89
N GLN A 654 30.90 29.38 -27.39
CA GLN A 654 31.53 28.18 -27.93
C GLN A 654 32.39 28.48 -29.17
N SER A 655 31.90 29.34 -30.08
CA SER A 655 32.66 29.79 -31.24
C SER A 655 33.98 30.46 -30.84
N LEU A 656 33.94 31.34 -29.82
CA LEU A 656 35.15 32.00 -29.30
C LEU A 656 36.11 31.00 -28.66
N ALA A 657 35.58 30.05 -27.88
CA ALA A 657 36.38 29.03 -27.21
C ALA A 657 37.11 28.12 -28.20
N TRP A 658 36.43 27.65 -29.24
CA TRP A 658 37.05 26.84 -30.30
C TRP A 658 38.07 27.62 -31.13
N THR A 659 37.77 28.89 -31.44
CA THR A 659 38.73 29.76 -32.15
C THR A 659 40.00 29.97 -31.34
N ALA A 660 39.87 30.19 -30.03
CA ALA A 660 41.02 30.33 -29.14
C ALA A 660 41.87 29.04 -29.08
N GLN A 661 41.23 27.88 -29.01
CA GLN A 661 41.92 26.59 -29.02
C GLN A 661 42.61 26.28 -30.36
N ALA A 662 42.04 26.76 -31.47
CA ALA A 662 42.64 26.67 -32.79
C ALA A 662 43.83 27.62 -33.00
N GLY A 663 44.19 28.45 -32.01
CA GLY A 663 45.29 29.41 -32.09
C GLY A 663 44.92 30.75 -32.74
N GLY A 664 43.63 31.05 -32.91
CA GLY A 664 43.17 32.32 -33.48
C GLY A 664 43.44 33.52 -32.57
N SER A 665 44.13 34.53 -33.09
CA SER A 665 44.39 35.79 -32.39
C SER A 665 43.29 36.83 -32.66
N GLY A 666 42.42 37.10 -31.67
CA GLY A 666 41.36 38.11 -31.83
C GLY A 666 40.22 38.12 -30.80
N SER A 667 40.24 37.20 -29.84
CA SER A 667 39.07 36.92 -28.99
C SER A 667 38.86 37.87 -27.79
N ARG A 668 39.87 38.65 -27.37
CA ARG A 668 39.81 39.44 -26.12
C ARG A 668 38.63 40.41 -26.06
N LEU A 669 38.49 41.29 -27.06
CA LEU A 669 37.39 42.27 -27.11
C LEU A 669 36.02 41.59 -27.27
N GLN A 670 35.97 40.46 -28.00
CA GLN A 670 34.74 39.71 -28.22
C GLN A 670 34.26 39.06 -26.92
N TYR A 671 35.16 38.41 -26.18
CA TYR A 671 34.86 37.87 -24.85
C TYR A 671 34.43 38.96 -23.86
N ALA A 672 35.13 40.10 -23.81
CA ALA A 672 34.78 41.20 -22.91
C ALA A 672 33.37 41.73 -23.19
N ARG A 673 33.02 41.94 -24.47
CA ARG A 673 31.66 42.35 -24.89
C ARG A 673 30.61 41.30 -24.55
N LEU A 674 30.91 40.03 -24.75
CA LEU A 674 30.01 38.93 -24.40
C LEU A 674 29.76 38.87 -22.89
N LEU A 675 30.81 39.06 -22.08
CA LEU A 675 30.67 39.13 -20.63
C LEU A 675 29.82 40.33 -20.19
N ASP A 676 30.06 41.52 -20.74
CA ASP A 676 29.26 42.71 -20.43
C ASP A 676 27.79 42.52 -20.78
N ARG A 677 27.51 41.94 -21.95
CA ARG A 677 26.14 41.64 -22.40
C ARG A 677 25.46 40.62 -21.50
N THR A 678 26.12 39.50 -21.21
CA THR A 678 25.54 38.43 -20.38
C THR A 678 25.33 38.88 -18.94
N LEU A 679 26.20 39.73 -18.39
CA LEU A 679 26.00 40.37 -17.09
C LEU A 679 24.77 41.29 -17.08
N ALA A 680 24.62 42.15 -18.09
CA ALA A 680 23.46 43.04 -18.22
C ALA A 680 22.15 42.25 -18.33
N ALA A 681 22.15 41.16 -19.10
CA ALA A 681 20.98 40.33 -19.32
C ALA A 681 20.46 39.64 -18.05
N VAL A 682 21.27 39.46 -17.00
CA VAL A 682 20.81 38.77 -15.77
C VAL A 682 19.67 39.53 -15.10
N ASP A 683 19.76 40.86 -15.03
CA ASP A 683 18.79 41.70 -14.33
C ASP A 683 17.55 42.05 -15.21
N GLU A 684 17.55 41.68 -16.50
CA GLU A 684 16.49 41.99 -17.46
C GLU A 684 15.34 40.95 -17.50
N GLY A 685 15.37 39.91 -16.66
CA GLY A 685 14.45 38.76 -16.75
C GLY A 685 13.64 38.46 -15.48
N VAL A 686 12.48 37.84 -15.62
CA VAL A 686 11.62 37.37 -14.51
C VAL A 686 11.69 35.83 -14.43
N GLY A 687 12.02 35.23 -13.27
CA GLY A 687 11.95 33.79 -13.00
C GLY A 687 13.28 33.03 -13.00
N ALA A 688 13.34 31.84 -13.61
CA ALA A 688 14.53 30.98 -13.71
C ALA A 688 15.60 31.49 -14.68
N ALA A 689 15.20 32.39 -15.58
CA ALA A 689 16.10 33.06 -16.53
C ALA A 689 17.29 33.73 -15.80
N PRO A 690 17.10 34.52 -14.72
CA PRO A 690 18.20 35.06 -13.91
C PRO A 690 19.26 34.04 -13.47
N ARG A 691 18.85 32.87 -12.95
CA ARG A 691 19.80 31.83 -12.50
C ARG A 691 20.60 31.28 -13.67
N HIS A 692 19.92 30.90 -14.75
CA HIS A 692 20.56 30.33 -15.94
C HIS A 692 21.50 31.34 -16.60
N ARG A 693 21.05 32.60 -16.78
CA ARG A 693 21.87 33.71 -17.29
C ARG A 693 23.07 34.01 -16.39
N ALA A 694 22.90 33.97 -15.07
CA ALA A 694 24.02 34.13 -14.14
C ALA A 694 25.05 33.01 -14.33
N PHE A 695 24.61 31.76 -14.52
CA PHE A 695 25.51 30.64 -14.81
C PHE A 695 26.25 30.83 -16.14
N ILE A 696 25.56 31.31 -17.18
CA ILE A 696 26.19 31.67 -18.47
C ILE A 696 27.23 32.77 -18.26
N ALA A 697 26.91 33.87 -17.56
CA ALA A 697 27.84 34.97 -17.33
C ALA A 697 29.10 34.54 -16.55
N LEU A 698 28.93 33.71 -15.50
CA LEU A 698 30.05 33.10 -14.78
C LEU A 698 30.84 32.13 -15.66
N SER A 699 30.19 31.40 -16.56
CA SER A 699 30.86 30.52 -17.52
C SER A 699 31.69 31.32 -18.51
N VAL A 700 31.16 32.43 -19.06
CA VAL A 700 31.93 33.35 -19.93
C VAL A 700 33.15 33.87 -19.19
N ALA A 701 33.00 34.28 -17.91
CA ALA A 701 34.11 34.71 -17.07
C ALA A 701 35.16 33.60 -16.87
N TYR A 702 34.72 32.36 -16.66
CA TYR A 702 35.61 31.21 -16.50
C TYR A 702 36.36 30.86 -17.79
N HIS A 703 35.69 30.90 -18.95
CA HIS A 703 36.33 30.76 -20.27
C HIS A 703 37.37 31.85 -20.52
N LEU A 704 37.05 33.11 -20.20
CA LEU A 704 37.97 34.25 -20.26
C LEU A 704 39.25 34.01 -19.47
N GLN A 705 39.11 33.55 -18.22
CA GLN A 705 40.26 33.19 -17.38
C GLN A 705 41.07 32.04 -17.97
N ARG A 706 40.40 30.98 -18.42
CA ARG A 706 41.06 29.82 -19.06
C ARG A 706 41.78 30.18 -20.35
N ALA A 707 41.38 31.26 -21.03
CA ALA A 707 42.07 31.84 -22.18
C ALA A 707 43.23 32.79 -21.81
N GLY A 708 43.55 32.95 -20.51
CA GLY A 708 44.62 33.83 -20.02
C GLY A 708 44.28 35.32 -20.07
N LEU A 709 42.99 35.67 -20.06
CA LEU A 709 42.50 37.05 -20.20
C LEU A 709 42.02 37.66 -18.87
N ASP A 710 42.64 37.28 -17.73
CA ASP A 710 42.25 37.72 -16.37
C ASP A 710 42.17 39.25 -16.19
N ALA A 711 42.94 40.00 -16.98
CA ALA A 711 42.90 41.45 -16.96
C ALA A 711 41.49 42.02 -17.20
N GLU A 712 40.69 41.36 -18.04
CA GLU A 712 39.31 41.75 -18.33
C GLU A 712 38.34 41.43 -17.19
N LEU A 713 38.68 40.50 -16.30
CA LEU A 713 37.81 40.10 -15.19
C LEU A 713 37.90 41.03 -13.99
N ARG A 714 39.02 41.76 -13.82
CA ARG A 714 39.28 42.57 -12.61
C ARG A 714 38.18 43.59 -12.32
N SER A 715 37.74 44.35 -13.33
CA SER A 715 36.68 45.36 -13.18
C SER A 715 35.28 44.75 -13.00
N ARG A 716 35.08 43.50 -13.42
CA ARG A 716 33.77 42.83 -13.45
C ARG A 716 33.55 41.87 -12.28
N ARG A 717 34.60 41.55 -11.54
CA ARG A 717 34.56 40.65 -10.38
C ARG A 717 33.53 41.06 -9.31
N PRO A 718 33.35 42.35 -8.95
CA PRO A 718 32.32 42.74 -7.99
C PRO A 718 30.90 42.42 -8.49
N ALA A 719 30.63 42.61 -9.78
CA ALA A 719 29.33 42.28 -10.38
C ALA A 719 29.08 40.77 -10.36
N LEU A 720 30.08 39.97 -10.73
CA LEU A 720 30.01 38.50 -10.67
C LEU A 720 29.80 38.01 -9.22
N GLN A 721 30.50 38.58 -8.25
CA GLN A 721 30.33 38.24 -6.84
C GLN A 721 28.90 38.55 -6.36
N ALA A 722 28.39 39.75 -6.69
CA ALA A 722 27.04 40.13 -6.33
C ALA A 722 26.01 39.17 -6.93
N LEU A 723 26.20 38.68 -8.16
CA LEU A 723 25.30 37.68 -8.76
C LEU A 723 25.26 36.38 -7.95
N VAL A 724 26.42 35.93 -7.47
CA VAL A 724 26.54 34.69 -6.70
C VAL A 724 25.92 34.84 -5.30
N GLU A 725 26.16 35.97 -4.62
CA GLU A 725 25.60 36.27 -3.30
C GLU A 725 24.07 36.34 -3.29
N ARG A 726 23.46 36.72 -4.43
CA ARG A 726 22.01 36.76 -4.63
C ARG A 726 21.38 35.39 -4.91
N SER A 727 22.19 34.37 -5.19
CA SER A 727 21.73 33.07 -5.68
C SER A 727 21.89 31.96 -4.63
N THR A 728 20.91 31.07 -4.59
CA THR A 728 20.94 29.83 -3.78
C THR A 728 21.37 28.60 -4.59
N ASP A 729 21.75 28.78 -5.86
CA ASP A 729 22.17 27.68 -6.74
C ASP A 729 23.58 27.15 -6.38
N PRO A 730 23.71 25.89 -5.94
CA PRO A 730 25.00 25.31 -5.60
C PRO A 730 25.98 25.25 -6.77
N ARG A 731 25.51 25.08 -8.02
CA ARG A 731 26.39 25.05 -9.19
C ARG A 731 26.94 26.43 -9.53
N LEU A 732 26.18 27.48 -9.27
CA LEU A 732 26.66 28.85 -9.41
C LEU A 732 27.75 29.16 -8.38
N GLN A 733 27.54 28.72 -7.13
CA GLN A 733 28.54 28.79 -6.06
C GLN A 733 29.80 27.98 -6.39
N GLU A 734 29.62 26.77 -6.93
CA GLU A 734 30.71 25.91 -7.38
C GLU A 734 31.54 26.62 -8.46
N LEU A 735 30.90 27.11 -9.53
CA LEU A 735 31.59 27.78 -10.64
C LEU A 735 32.31 29.07 -10.18
N TRP A 736 31.73 29.81 -9.23
CA TRP A 736 32.41 30.95 -8.60
C TRP A 736 33.67 30.55 -7.84
N LEU A 737 33.62 29.45 -7.08
CA LEU A 737 34.80 28.92 -6.40
C LEU A 737 35.85 28.42 -7.39
N LEU A 738 35.44 27.81 -8.51
CA LEU A 738 36.36 27.43 -9.60
C LEU A 738 37.07 28.65 -10.20
N LEU A 739 36.34 29.73 -10.50
CA LEU A 739 36.91 30.98 -11.02
C LEU A 739 37.93 31.60 -10.05
N ARG A 740 37.61 31.60 -8.74
CA ARG A 740 38.52 32.15 -7.72
C ARG A 740 39.75 31.26 -7.53
N ALA A 741 39.57 29.95 -7.39
CA ALA A 741 40.66 29.01 -7.18
C ALA A 741 41.58 28.94 -8.40
N ARG A 742 41.03 29.02 -9.62
CA ARG A 742 41.84 29.10 -10.83
C ARG A 742 42.68 30.37 -10.88
N GLY A 743 42.11 31.51 -10.49
CA GLY A 743 42.87 32.77 -10.38
C GLY A 743 44.03 32.70 -9.38
N GLU A 744 43.86 32.03 -8.23
CA GLU A 744 44.97 31.80 -7.28
C GLU A 744 46.03 30.86 -7.87
N LEU A 745 45.60 29.81 -8.58
CA LEU A 745 46.53 28.88 -9.23
C LEU A 745 47.34 29.56 -10.33
N ASP A 746 46.70 30.37 -11.19
CA ASP A 746 47.36 31.13 -12.26
C ASP A 746 48.32 32.20 -11.68
N ALA A 747 48.08 32.67 -10.45
CA ALA A 747 49.00 33.53 -9.69
C ALA A 747 50.14 32.77 -8.98
N GLY A 748 50.19 31.43 -9.09
CA GLY A 748 51.20 30.58 -8.46
C GLY A 748 50.87 30.14 -7.02
N ASN A 749 49.69 30.48 -6.49
CA ASN A 749 49.27 30.19 -5.12
C ASN A 749 48.46 28.89 -5.02
N ALA A 750 49.07 27.74 -5.33
CA ALA A 750 48.35 26.46 -5.38
C ALA A 750 47.71 26.03 -4.05
N GLU A 751 48.31 26.36 -2.90
CA GLU A 751 47.70 26.08 -1.58
C GLU A 751 46.45 26.93 -1.33
N ALA A 752 46.45 28.21 -1.73
CA ALA A 752 45.28 29.07 -1.63
C ALA A 752 44.15 28.58 -2.54
N ALA A 753 44.48 28.15 -3.76
CA ALA A 753 43.54 27.50 -4.67
C ALA A 753 42.94 26.22 -4.05
N SER A 754 43.78 25.36 -3.46
CA SER A 754 43.32 24.14 -2.77
C SER A 754 42.40 24.45 -1.58
N ALA A 755 42.69 25.51 -0.82
CA ALA A 755 41.89 25.93 0.32
C ALA A 755 40.49 26.44 -0.09
N LEU A 756 40.39 27.17 -1.21
CA LEU A 756 39.13 27.68 -1.75
C LEU A 756 38.16 26.57 -2.18
N LEU A 757 38.69 25.45 -2.69
CA LEU A 757 37.87 24.32 -3.13
C LEU A 757 37.54 23.33 -2.00
N LYS A 758 38.19 23.44 -0.84
CA LYS A 758 37.98 22.53 0.31
C LYS A 758 36.50 22.41 0.77
N PRO A 759 35.67 23.48 0.74
CA PRO A 759 34.24 23.36 1.07
C PRO A 759 33.45 22.48 0.10
N LEU A 760 33.92 22.34 -1.15
CA LEU A 760 33.32 21.49 -2.19
C LEU A 760 33.95 20.09 -2.13
N ALA A 761 33.67 19.34 -1.07
CA ALA A 761 34.31 18.04 -0.82
C ALA A 761 34.29 17.10 -2.05
N ASN A 762 33.22 17.15 -2.85
CA ASN A 762 33.16 16.65 -4.22
C ASN A 762 32.41 17.66 -5.08
N GLY A 763 33.06 18.22 -6.10
CA GLY A 763 32.38 19.07 -7.10
C GLY A 763 31.51 18.26 -8.04
N THR A 764 30.49 18.90 -8.61
CA THR A 764 29.56 18.29 -9.57
C THR A 764 29.98 18.54 -11.02
N LEU A 765 30.78 19.59 -11.28
CA LEU A 765 31.21 19.99 -12.62
C LEU A 765 32.48 19.26 -13.05
N TYR A 766 32.57 18.87 -14.31
CA TYR A 766 33.77 18.29 -14.92
C TYR A 766 35.00 19.18 -14.71
N GLN A 767 34.82 20.50 -14.83
CA GLN A 767 35.88 21.50 -14.59
C GLN A 767 36.41 21.52 -13.15
N TRP A 768 35.63 21.09 -12.15
CA TRP A 768 36.15 20.92 -10.80
C TRP A 768 37.23 19.84 -10.75
N HIS A 769 36.99 18.71 -11.43
CA HIS A 769 37.96 17.62 -11.50
C HIS A 769 39.22 18.02 -12.26
N VAL A 770 39.09 18.82 -13.33
CA VAL A 770 40.23 19.37 -14.06
C VAL A 770 41.04 20.32 -13.18
N LEU A 771 40.40 21.27 -12.51
CA LEU A 771 41.12 22.25 -11.68
C LEU A 771 41.78 21.57 -10.47
N GLN A 772 41.12 20.60 -9.84
CA GLN A 772 41.73 19.80 -8.79
C GLN A 772 42.96 19.02 -9.28
N LEU A 773 42.93 18.48 -10.49
CA LEU A 773 44.09 17.83 -11.10
C LEU A 773 45.25 18.83 -11.30
N ASP A 774 44.96 20.02 -11.82
CA ASP A 774 45.98 21.06 -12.04
C ASP A 774 46.58 21.55 -10.70
N ILE A 775 45.76 21.72 -9.66
CA ILE A 775 46.21 22.06 -8.29
C ILE A 775 47.10 20.94 -7.71
N ASP A 776 46.65 19.69 -7.79
CA ASP A 776 47.41 18.56 -7.25
C ASP A 776 48.75 18.38 -7.98
N ARG A 777 48.83 18.68 -9.27
CA ARG A 777 50.09 18.73 -10.03
C ARG A 777 51.00 19.84 -9.52
N ALA A 778 50.49 21.05 -9.35
CA ALA A 778 51.26 22.18 -8.83
C ALA A 778 51.79 21.95 -7.40
N LEU A 779 51.09 21.14 -6.61
CA LEU A 779 51.46 20.77 -5.24
C LEU A 779 52.28 19.48 -5.14
N GLY A 780 52.58 18.81 -6.25
CA GLY A 780 53.36 17.55 -6.25
C GLY A 780 52.65 16.37 -5.58
N ARG A 781 51.31 16.30 -5.64
CA ARG A 781 50.49 15.25 -5.00
C ARG A 781 50.27 14.06 -5.93
N ASP A 782 51.33 13.34 -6.27
CA ASP A 782 51.35 12.30 -7.33
C ASP A 782 50.22 11.27 -7.25
N GLN A 783 49.92 10.74 -6.05
CA GLN A 783 48.83 9.77 -5.91
C GLN A 783 47.45 10.37 -6.22
N ALA A 784 47.23 11.64 -5.87
CA ALA A 784 45.99 12.34 -6.14
C ALA A 784 45.86 12.63 -7.64
N VAL A 785 46.96 13.05 -8.28
CA VAL A 785 47.08 13.23 -9.74
C VAL A 785 46.69 11.94 -10.47
N GLN A 786 47.33 10.81 -10.16
CA GLN A 786 47.04 9.53 -10.82
C GLN A 786 45.57 9.08 -10.67
N ARG A 787 45.00 9.24 -9.47
CA ARG A 787 43.58 8.92 -9.24
C ARG A 787 42.67 9.79 -10.09
N ARG A 788 42.93 11.09 -10.16
CA ARG A 788 42.07 12.04 -10.87
C ARG A 788 42.21 11.95 -12.39
N GLU A 789 43.41 11.73 -12.91
CA GLU A 789 43.61 11.45 -14.33
C GLU A 789 42.90 10.17 -14.76
N ARG A 790 42.95 9.11 -13.93
CA ARG A 790 42.20 7.88 -14.21
C ARG A 790 40.70 8.15 -14.24
N TRP A 791 40.19 8.91 -13.28
CA TRP A 791 38.77 9.28 -13.21
C TRP A 791 38.34 10.06 -14.47
N LEU A 792 39.09 11.09 -14.86
CA LEU A 792 38.79 11.92 -16.04
C LEU A 792 38.84 11.11 -17.35
N ARG A 793 39.82 10.20 -17.50
CA ARG A 793 39.91 9.31 -18.67
C ARG A 793 38.75 8.30 -18.73
N GLN A 794 38.34 7.74 -17.60
CA GLN A 794 37.21 6.81 -17.55
C GLN A 794 35.87 7.50 -17.79
N ARG A 795 35.79 8.81 -17.57
CA ARG A 795 34.57 9.61 -17.70
C ARG A 795 34.68 10.70 -18.76
N THR A 796 35.40 10.42 -19.85
CA THR A 796 35.45 11.36 -20.99
C THR A 796 34.07 11.65 -21.56
N GLY A 797 33.13 10.70 -21.49
CA GLY A 797 31.74 10.91 -21.90
C GLY A 797 31.02 12.03 -21.13
N LEU A 798 31.40 12.29 -19.87
CA LEU A 798 30.87 13.40 -19.08
C LEU A 798 31.20 14.76 -19.69
N ALA A 799 32.33 14.88 -20.41
CA ALA A 799 32.69 16.13 -21.07
C ALA A 799 31.65 16.59 -22.10
N PHE A 800 30.88 15.65 -22.66
CA PHE A 800 29.80 15.89 -23.62
C PHE A 800 28.42 15.90 -22.96
N ALA A 801 28.18 14.93 -22.07
CA ALA A 801 26.86 14.72 -21.51
C ALA A 801 26.46 15.77 -20.47
N GLU A 802 27.43 16.39 -19.77
CA GLU A 802 27.19 17.41 -18.74
C GLU A 802 26.31 18.56 -19.25
N ASP A 803 25.07 18.63 -18.77
CA ASP A 803 24.12 19.70 -19.13
C ASP A 803 24.12 20.85 -18.12
N ALA A 804 25.31 21.34 -17.79
CA ALA A 804 25.46 22.52 -16.95
C ALA A 804 25.35 23.78 -17.82
N GLY A 805 24.26 24.54 -17.63
CA GLY A 805 24.04 25.80 -18.34
C GLY A 805 23.88 25.65 -19.85
N ALA A 806 23.19 24.59 -20.32
CA ALA A 806 22.98 24.31 -21.74
C ALA A 806 24.30 24.19 -22.52
N LEU A 807 25.16 23.26 -22.06
CA LEU A 807 26.44 22.91 -22.69
C LEU A 807 27.48 24.05 -22.78
N VAL A 808 27.34 25.15 -22.04
CA VAL A 808 28.32 26.28 -22.08
C VAL A 808 29.76 25.88 -21.72
N LEU A 809 29.94 24.84 -20.90
CA LEU A 809 31.26 24.33 -20.51
C LEU A 809 31.82 23.26 -21.46
N LEU A 810 31.03 22.79 -22.44
CA LEU A 810 31.43 21.77 -23.42
C LEU A 810 32.81 22.06 -24.02
N PRO A 811 33.15 23.30 -24.47
CA PRO A 811 34.44 23.52 -25.11
C PRO A 811 35.64 23.34 -24.19
N LEU A 812 35.53 23.72 -22.92
CA LEU A 812 36.60 23.50 -21.94
C LEU A 812 36.70 22.03 -21.59
N ASN A 813 35.56 21.38 -21.33
CA ASN A 813 35.51 19.98 -20.94
C ASN A 813 36.16 19.06 -21.99
N VAL A 814 35.80 19.26 -23.25
CA VAL A 814 36.30 18.45 -24.36
C VAL A 814 37.78 18.75 -24.67
N ALA A 815 38.21 20.01 -24.59
CA ALA A 815 39.62 20.37 -24.75
C ALA A 815 40.50 19.73 -23.68
N ASP A 816 40.00 19.69 -22.45
CA ASP A 816 40.69 19.08 -21.32
C ASP A 816 40.74 17.56 -21.45
N ALA A 817 39.64 16.94 -21.90
CA ALA A 817 39.63 15.52 -22.24
C ALA A 817 40.64 15.18 -23.35
N ARG A 818 40.70 16.00 -24.41
CA ARG A 818 41.65 15.81 -25.52
C ARG A 818 43.10 15.92 -25.05
N ARG A 819 43.42 16.97 -24.29
CA ARG A 819 44.76 17.18 -23.71
C ARG A 819 45.21 15.99 -22.86
N LEU A 820 44.31 15.38 -22.10
CA LEU A 820 44.62 14.16 -21.32
C LEU A 820 44.86 12.93 -22.21
N ALA A 821 44.12 12.80 -23.32
CA ALA A 821 44.33 11.72 -24.29
C ALA A 821 45.67 11.87 -25.03
N ASP A 822 46.03 13.10 -25.44
CA ASP A 822 47.31 13.38 -26.09
C ASP A 822 48.49 13.12 -25.15
N ALA A 823 48.39 13.55 -23.88
CA ALA A 823 49.43 13.28 -22.86
C ALA A 823 49.62 11.78 -22.61
N ALA A 824 48.53 11.01 -22.54
CA ALA A 824 48.60 9.55 -22.39
C ALA A 824 49.27 8.88 -23.60
N SER A 825 48.98 9.38 -24.81
CA SER A 825 49.58 8.88 -26.05
C SER A 825 51.08 9.22 -26.12
N ALA A 826 51.48 10.43 -25.72
CA ALA A 826 52.88 10.83 -25.64
C ALA A 826 53.66 9.97 -24.63
N GLN A 827 53.07 9.73 -23.45
CA GLN A 827 53.67 8.88 -22.41
C GLN A 827 53.83 7.42 -22.87
N GLN A 828 52.87 6.88 -23.64
CA GLN A 828 52.98 5.56 -24.26
C GLN A 828 54.04 5.50 -25.37
N ALA A 829 54.24 6.61 -26.09
CA ALA A 829 55.24 6.74 -27.15
C ALA A 829 56.68 7.01 -26.63
N GLY A 830 56.88 7.13 -25.32
CA GLY A 830 58.18 7.44 -24.72
C GLY A 830 58.67 8.86 -25.02
N ILE A 831 57.75 9.77 -25.38
CA ILE A 831 58.02 11.18 -25.62
C ILE A 831 57.81 11.90 -24.28
N PRO A 832 58.81 12.65 -23.77
CA PRO A 832 58.77 13.28 -22.45
C PRO A 832 57.68 14.35 -22.31
#